data_AF-A0A3M1T443-F1
#
_entry.id   AF-A0A3M1T443-F1
#
_cell.length_a   1.000
_cell.length_b   1.000
_cell.length_c   1.000
_cell.angle_alpha   90.00
_cell.angle_beta   90.00
_cell.angle_gamma   90.00
#
_symmetry.space_group_name_H-M   'P 1'
#
loop_
_entity.id
_entity.type
_entity.pdbx_description
1 polymer ?
#
loop_
_entity_poly.entity_id
_entity_poly.type
_entity_poly.pdbx_seq_one_letter_code
_entity_poly.pdbx_strand_id
1 'polypeptide(L)'
;MTKRPALFLSFALLCALPCAAQPTHPFGGEVLDLETEANALRAASDPAARRVAVERLFETLVRDPFLAELAPRIDLRGWLERAAAGRPFDVAAYRAAVRSALAGPVRTTADVGRAELEQKLRVLELLFRPASSAPAARGTSEAELARALGRHPTAELLAPGDTRVLALEPVANAWLVRANEGLDLPPGAAGERAALERYARTLVPAGRPGRGELRPGLAHREVGRAVLGPVTRHPAGAETADVLKGVGPTPYANNRFNSKATGSFPLPEAVRDWRETELLRRAGVAVYEPVAIVALPRYEWSESEGWRPLAVYVRRPRENLRVSDLEHLDASQKRRLLATLKEKIAAELRSVGREPALSDRDVLRLFVERLGRTAGLFQGGMGRLYFHGMLHDQNVSLLGEIVDVGNNEGVARDRAEMRRNWEKSNYAWWVRRLPEYRGMRGNVETLLFHRLAKVYNGHFAEVTGGGLSEAELEGIFREAYREGRRGVSASDPRRSLTVRPRPRTRTREERGASSQDPFARYRRPDGTLRWKELTRDGAAREGAGLAHFALALFLKELAAVAATGDRARIEEFFDGLLSTDFYRHYGLFVAGARLGEIGYARSLQRFVKPRFINEVLKTNLVLAAGLALPQIASGSFSGRRFVLSLASLGLSSAAVKAGVRGLSWVASLRSQRGRGLLARFGLRARPLARLGGWVYTAGELAVVLLLAETIEREVDERLAEARARDALGEAGLRFLSAVDAATRDEDADIDAALVDYAEAWRSYRDHLYEPLLAEEARLAARLERVARRAKLGDDERAALVERVSAHSALADDLRRRHGSVEAAAAERAARADAALADDVRELFERSNATRRRMLDGLYRGGRRAGPFLGGDAPADPIAELRQLEADLPGGPTAFLARWRQRRARARLRAALGAASPNRLQSYEDEAEVLGLAAAALRAAGRDALAHRVEEARARAARLREADARLVGVAGARRSGPRRRGARGGLREAVRGVETAGR
;
A
#
# COMPACT_ATOMS: atom_id res chain seq x y z
N MET A 1 34.26 -10.27 -33.68
CA MET A 1 32.77 -10.24 -33.58
C MET A 1 32.31 -9.60 -32.26
N THR A 2 32.73 -8.37 -31.93
CA THR A 2 32.65 -7.82 -30.55
C THR A 2 31.93 -6.47 -30.39
N LYS A 3 31.15 -5.99 -31.37
CA LYS A 3 30.49 -4.67 -31.29
C LYS A 3 28.95 -4.67 -31.15
N ARG A 4 28.29 -5.83 -31.02
CA ARG A 4 26.80 -5.92 -31.00
C ARG A 4 26.11 -5.77 -29.63
N PRO A 5 26.70 -6.12 -28.46
CA PRO A 5 26.02 -5.96 -27.17
C PRO A 5 25.82 -4.50 -26.75
N ALA A 6 26.79 -3.62 -27.06
CA ALA A 6 26.73 -2.21 -26.70
C ALA A 6 25.60 -1.45 -27.43
N LEU A 7 25.32 -1.80 -28.69
CA LEU A 7 24.26 -1.16 -29.47
C LEU A 7 22.86 -1.51 -28.95
N PHE A 8 22.68 -2.72 -28.42
CA PHE A 8 21.41 -3.16 -27.82
C PHE A 8 21.15 -2.47 -26.47
N LEU A 9 22.20 -2.27 -25.66
CA LEU A 9 22.10 -1.55 -24.39
C LEU A 9 21.81 -0.06 -24.62
N SER A 10 22.47 0.58 -25.60
CA SER A 10 22.24 1.98 -25.94
C SER A 10 20.85 2.24 -26.52
N PHE A 11 20.31 1.31 -27.32
CA PHE A 11 18.95 1.41 -27.87
C PHE A 11 17.87 1.25 -26.78
N ALA A 12 18.06 0.32 -25.84
CA ALA A 12 17.17 0.14 -24.70
C ALA A 12 17.18 1.36 -23.75
N LEU A 13 18.33 2.00 -23.56
CA LEU A 13 18.47 3.25 -22.79
C LEU A 13 17.85 4.46 -23.51
N LEU A 14 17.97 4.55 -24.85
CA LEU A 14 17.35 5.61 -25.65
C LEU A 14 15.82 5.52 -25.69
N CYS A 15 15.25 4.32 -25.66
CA CYS A 15 13.79 4.11 -25.59
C CYS A 15 13.19 4.34 -24.19
N ALA A 16 14.00 4.34 -23.12
CA ALA A 16 13.54 4.56 -21.74
C ALA A 16 13.53 6.04 -21.32
N LEU A 17 14.14 6.93 -22.10
CA LEU A 17 14.32 8.35 -21.77
C LEU A 17 13.08 9.26 -21.83
N PRO A 18 11.93 8.95 -22.48
CA PRO A 18 10.76 9.84 -22.44
C PRO A 18 9.91 9.77 -21.16
N CYS A 19 10.17 8.85 -20.23
CA CYS A 19 9.29 8.62 -19.06
C CYS A 19 9.63 9.46 -17.81
N ALA A 20 10.56 10.42 -17.89
CA ALA A 20 11.12 11.12 -16.73
C ALA A 20 10.67 12.59 -16.56
N ALA A 21 9.63 13.04 -17.25
CA ALA A 21 9.03 14.36 -17.01
C ALA A 21 7.50 14.22 -17.02
N GLN A 22 6.91 14.07 -15.83
CA GLN A 22 5.46 14.15 -15.65
C GLN A 22 5.11 15.54 -15.08
N PRO A 23 4.22 16.31 -15.72
CA PRO A 23 3.57 17.44 -15.08
C PRO A 23 2.58 16.94 -14.02
N THR A 24 2.45 17.67 -12.91
CA THR A 24 1.49 17.39 -11.82
C THR A 24 0.23 18.25 -11.95
N HIS A 25 -0.94 17.63 -11.80
CA HIS A 25 -2.29 18.23 -11.70
C HIS A 25 -2.45 19.29 -10.57
N PRO A 26 -3.56 20.08 -10.52
CA PRO A 26 -3.57 21.50 -10.21
C PRO A 26 -3.84 21.78 -8.72
N PHE A 27 -2.94 22.51 -8.07
CA PHE A 27 -3.14 23.19 -6.79
C PHE A 27 -3.73 22.41 -5.58
N GLY A 28 -3.80 21.08 -5.59
CA GLY A 28 -4.42 20.31 -4.51
C GLY A 28 -3.71 20.47 -3.14
N GLY A 29 -2.40 20.70 -3.16
CA GLY A 29 -1.63 21.22 -2.01
C GLY A 29 -1.27 22.70 -2.18
N GLU A 30 -1.09 23.16 -3.42
CA GLU A 30 -0.47 24.45 -3.71
C GLU A 30 -1.42 25.65 -3.56
N VAL A 31 -2.77 25.49 -3.47
CA VAL A 31 -3.65 26.66 -3.15
C VAL A 31 -3.31 27.20 -1.76
N LEU A 32 -3.09 26.31 -0.78
CA LEU A 32 -2.73 26.72 0.58
C LEU A 32 -1.34 27.34 0.62
N ASP A 33 -0.40 26.81 -0.17
CA ASP A 33 0.93 27.40 -0.31
C ASP A 33 0.86 28.78 -0.99
N LEU A 34 0.07 28.94 -2.06
CA LEU A 34 -0.16 30.23 -2.72
C LEU A 34 -0.82 31.25 -1.81
N GLU A 35 -1.82 30.85 -1.04
CA GLU A 35 -2.49 31.73 -0.08
C GLU A 35 -1.54 32.14 1.05
N THR A 36 -0.73 31.20 1.54
CA THR A 36 0.30 31.46 2.55
C THR A 36 1.35 32.43 2.04
N GLU A 37 1.90 32.20 0.85
CA GLU A 37 2.94 33.07 0.28
C GLU A 37 2.38 34.44 -0.14
N ALA A 38 1.15 34.50 -0.64
CA ALA A 38 0.49 35.77 -0.92
C ALA A 38 0.19 36.57 0.37
N ASN A 39 -0.19 35.90 1.45
CA ASN A 39 -0.36 36.54 2.75
C ASN A 39 0.98 36.99 3.34
N ALA A 40 2.06 36.21 3.16
CA ALA A 40 3.41 36.61 3.55
C ALA A 40 3.87 37.87 2.79
N LEU A 41 3.57 37.94 1.48
CA LEU A 41 3.85 39.12 0.66
C LEU A 41 3.07 40.36 1.14
N ARG A 42 1.80 40.19 1.53
CA ARG A 42 0.97 41.27 2.09
C ARG A 42 1.43 41.72 3.48
N ALA A 43 1.89 40.78 4.32
CA ALA A 43 2.34 41.04 5.68
C ALA A 43 3.74 41.67 5.74
N ALA A 44 4.56 41.50 4.69
CA ALA A 44 5.90 42.04 4.63
C ALA A 44 5.89 43.58 4.60
N SER A 45 6.39 44.20 5.67
CA SER A 45 6.46 45.66 5.82
C SER A 45 7.73 46.27 5.20
N ASP A 46 8.84 45.53 5.15
CA ASP A 46 10.11 46.03 4.62
C ASP A 46 10.41 45.52 3.18
N PRO A 47 11.24 46.24 2.41
CA PRO A 47 11.56 45.87 1.02
C PRO A 47 12.33 44.55 0.84
N ALA A 48 13.02 44.05 1.87
CA ALA A 48 13.76 42.79 1.79
C ALA A 48 12.82 41.59 2.01
N ALA A 49 11.98 41.64 3.03
CA ALA A 49 10.94 40.65 3.29
C ALA A 49 9.96 40.54 2.11
N ARG A 50 9.60 41.67 1.48
CA ARG A 50 8.77 41.68 0.28
C ARG A 50 9.44 40.99 -0.91
N ARG A 51 10.74 41.21 -1.12
CA ARG A 51 11.49 40.53 -2.18
C ARG A 51 11.54 39.01 -1.95
N VAL A 52 11.78 38.57 -0.73
CA VAL A 52 11.76 37.14 -0.37
C VAL A 52 10.38 36.53 -0.61
N ALA A 53 9.31 37.22 -0.21
CA ALA A 53 7.94 36.75 -0.44
C ALA A 53 7.56 36.73 -1.94
N VAL A 54 8.05 37.69 -2.75
CA VAL A 54 7.89 37.67 -4.21
C VAL A 54 8.57 36.45 -4.81
N GLU A 55 9.80 36.14 -4.39
CA GLU A 55 10.53 34.96 -4.90
C GLU A 55 9.81 33.66 -4.54
N ARG A 56 9.39 33.49 -3.29
CA ARG A 56 8.66 32.28 -2.87
C ARG A 56 7.33 32.11 -3.58
N LEU A 57 6.58 33.21 -3.74
CA LEU A 57 5.32 33.19 -4.48
C LEU A 57 5.57 32.90 -5.97
N PHE A 58 6.61 33.47 -6.58
CA PHE A 58 7.00 33.20 -7.96
C PHE A 58 7.39 31.73 -8.14
N GLU A 59 8.28 31.20 -7.29
CA GLU A 59 8.68 29.79 -7.30
C GLU A 59 7.49 28.85 -7.16
N THR A 60 6.55 29.17 -6.26
CA THR A 60 5.32 28.39 -6.07
C THR A 60 4.45 28.43 -7.33
N LEU A 61 4.30 29.59 -7.97
CA LEU A 61 3.53 29.75 -9.20
C LEU A 61 4.16 29.01 -10.40
N VAL A 62 5.49 29.02 -10.55
CA VAL A 62 6.17 28.36 -11.70
C VAL A 62 6.44 26.87 -11.48
N ARG A 63 6.03 26.28 -10.34
CA ARG A 63 5.93 24.82 -10.22
C ARG A 63 4.85 24.24 -11.11
N ASP A 64 3.80 25.02 -11.37
CA ASP A 64 2.82 24.71 -12.41
C ASP A 64 3.51 24.84 -13.79
N PRO A 65 3.64 23.74 -14.56
CA PRO A 65 4.39 23.74 -15.83
C PRO A 65 3.84 24.73 -16.86
N PHE A 66 2.55 25.04 -16.77
CA PHE A 66 1.89 25.97 -17.66
C PHE A 66 2.22 27.43 -17.27
N LEU A 67 2.15 27.76 -15.98
CA LEU A 67 2.59 29.07 -15.50
C LEU A 67 4.10 29.26 -15.70
N ALA A 68 4.91 28.21 -15.63
CA ALA A 68 6.34 28.26 -15.99
C ALA A 68 6.56 28.66 -17.45
N GLU A 69 5.76 28.15 -18.38
CA GLU A 69 5.81 28.48 -19.81
C GLU A 69 5.32 29.91 -20.09
N LEU A 70 4.28 30.36 -19.39
CA LEU A 70 3.73 31.72 -19.53
C LEU A 70 4.53 32.79 -18.80
N ALA A 71 5.15 32.48 -17.66
CA ALA A 71 5.82 33.44 -16.78
C ALA A 71 6.73 34.42 -17.53
N PRO A 72 7.63 33.98 -18.43
CA PRO A 72 8.47 34.91 -19.19
C PRO A 72 7.70 35.71 -20.26
N ARG A 73 6.58 35.17 -20.78
CA ARG A 73 5.78 35.83 -21.83
C ARG A 73 4.91 36.96 -21.28
N ILE A 74 4.48 36.84 -20.03
CA ILE A 74 3.60 37.83 -19.38
C ILE A 74 4.34 38.72 -18.39
N ASP A 75 5.66 38.57 -18.25
CA ASP A 75 6.47 39.21 -17.20
C ASP A 75 5.87 38.98 -15.80
N LEU A 76 5.55 37.71 -15.48
CA LEU A 76 4.86 37.37 -14.23
C LEU A 76 5.65 37.87 -13.01
N ARG A 77 6.98 37.75 -13.04
CA ARG A 77 7.87 38.28 -12.00
C ARG A 77 7.75 39.80 -11.86
N GLY A 78 7.83 40.56 -12.96
CA GLY A 78 7.66 42.00 -12.89
C GLY A 78 6.28 42.41 -12.39
N TRP A 79 5.22 41.64 -12.66
CA TRP A 79 3.90 41.86 -12.04
C TRP A 79 3.92 41.67 -10.53
N LEU A 80 4.59 40.63 -10.03
CA LEU A 80 4.76 40.40 -8.59
C LEU A 80 5.56 41.51 -7.92
N GLU A 81 6.66 41.95 -8.55
CA GLU A 81 7.50 43.04 -8.06
C GLU A 81 6.75 44.38 -8.04
N ARG A 82 5.95 44.67 -9.08
CA ARG A 82 5.08 45.86 -9.13
C ARG A 82 4.04 45.85 -8.01
N ALA A 83 3.40 44.70 -7.78
CA ALA A 83 2.42 44.53 -6.70
C ALA A 83 3.08 44.68 -5.32
N ALA A 84 4.26 44.09 -5.12
CA ALA A 84 5.04 44.23 -3.89
C ALA A 84 5.50 45.67 -3.62
N ALA A 85 5.80 46.42 -4.67
CA ALA A 85 6.11 47.85 -4.58
C ALA A 85 4.88 48.74 -4.27
N GLY A 86 3.70 48.14 -4.08
CA GLY A 86 2.46 48.88 -3.82
C GLY A 86 1.93 49.64 -5.04
N ARG A 87 2.44 49.34 -6.25
CA ARG A 87 1.89 49.94 -7.47
C ARG A 87 0.50 49.35 -7.73
N PRO A 88 -0.47 50.16 -8.21
CA PRO A 88 -1.77 49.64 -8.59
C PRO A 88 -1.62 48.51 -9.61
N PHE A 89 -2.24 47.37 -9.33
CA PHE A 89 -2.25 46.25 -10.27
C PHE A 89 -3.21 46.60 -11.43
N ASP A 90 -2.65 46.94 -12.59
CA ASP A 90 -3.42 47.19 -13.81
C ASP A 90 -3.92 45.87 -14.41
N VAL A 91 -5.12 45.49 -13.98
CA VAL A 91 -5.83 44.29 -14.44
C VAL A 91 -6.00 44.28 -15.96
N ALA A 92 -6.24 45.43 -16.59
CA ALA A 92 -6.46 45.51 -18.03
C ALA A 92 -5.17 45.21 -18.80
N ALA A 93 -4.05 45.80 -18.36
CA ALA A 93 -2.73 45.51 -18.92
C ALA A 93 -2.28 44.07 -18.68
N TYR A 94 -2.51 43.51 -17.48
CA TYR A 94 -2.22 42.10 -17.20
C TYR A 94 -3.02 41.17 -18.10
N ARG A 95 -4.35 41.38 -18.22
CA ARG A 95 -5.21 40.57 -19.12
C ARG A 95 -4.82 40.74 -20.59
N ALA A 96 -4.35 41.92 -21.02
CA ALA A 96 -3.83 42.13 -22.36
C ALA A 96 -2.54 41.35 -22.61
N ALA A 97 -1.58 41.40 -21.68
CA ALA A 97 -0.34 40.64 -21.75
C ALA A 97 -0.59 39.13 -21.82
N VAL A 98 -1.52 38.63 -21.00
CA VAL A 98 -1.89 37.22 -21.01
C VAL A 98 -2.58 36.82 -22.31
N ARG A 99 -3.57 37.59 -22.80
CA ARG A 99 -4.21 37.31 -24.09
C ARG A 99 -3.22 37.31 -25.25
N SER A 100 -2.25 38.22 -25.23
CA SER A 100 -1.16 38.26 -26.21
C SER A 100 -0.27 37.01 -26.12
N ALA A 101 0.14 36.61 -24.91
CA ALA A 101 0.95 35.41 -24.69
C ALA A 101 0.26 34.11 -25.13
N LEU A 102 -1.07 34.07 -25.06
CA LEU A 102 -1.92 32.95 -25.48
C LEU A 102 -2.29 32.94 -26.96
N ALA A 103 -2.09 34.06 -27.67
CA ALA A 103 -2.25 34.10 -29.12
C ALA A 103 -1.08 33.42 -29.84
N GLY A 104 0.08 33.25 -29.18
CA GLY A 104 1.20 32.46 -29.67
C GLY A 104 1.06 30.97 -29.36
N PRO A 105 1.82 30.09 -30.03
CA PRO A 105 1.83 28.66 -29.73
C PRO A 105 2.34 28.44 -28.29
N VAL A 106 1.47 27.94 -27.41
CA VAL A 106 1.84 27.45 -26.08
C VAL A 106 1.82 25.92 -26.18
N ARG A 107 2.98 25.29 -26.00
CA ARG A 107 3.14 23.84 -26.26
C ARG A 107 2.24 23.00 -25.35
N THR A 108 1.94 23.51 -24.15
CA THR A 108 1.10 22.87 -23.15
C THR A 108 -0.41 23.16 -23.29
N THR A 109 -0.85 24.12 -24.13
CA THR A 109 -2.30 24.41 -24.31
C THR A 109 -3.08 23.42 -25.16
N ALA A 110 -2.41 22.53 -25.88
CA ALA A 110 -3.10 21.48 -26.63
C ALA A 110 -3.83 20.49 -25.70
N ASP A 111 -3.37 20.36 -24.45
CA ASP A 111 -3.85 19.37 -23.48
C ASP A 111 -4.69 19.97 -22.33
N VAL A 112 -4.63 21.30 -22.11
CA VAL A 112 -5.33 22.00 -21.02
C VAL A 112 -6.34 23.00 -21.60
N GLY A 113 -7.62 22.87 -21.22
CA GLY A 113 -8.68 23.73 -21.74
C GLY A 113 -8.50 25.21 -21.37
N ARG A 114 -8.78 26.12 -22.31
CA ARG A 114 -8.76 27.60 -22.13
C ARG A 114 -9.47 28.08 -20.86
N ALA A 115 -10.51 27.37 -20.41
CA ALA A 115 -11.26 27.69 -19.19
C ALA A 115 -10.46 27.47 -17.89
N GLU A 116 -9.66 26.40 -17.80
CA GLU A 116 -8.82 26.14 -16.62
C GLU A 116 -7.75 27.22 -16.46
N LEU A 117 -7.22 27.66 -17.59
CA LEU A 117 -6.29 28.76 -17.66
C LEU A 117 -6.90 30.09 -17.20
N GLU A 118 -8.06 30.46 -17.72
CA GLU A 118 -8.76 31.67 -17.29
C GLU A 118 -9.06 31.66 -15.77
N GLN A 119 -9.31 30.50 -15.19
CA GLN A 119 -9.48 30.33 -13.76
C GLN A 119 -8.18 30.60 -12.98
N LYS A 120 -7.05 30.00 -13.39
CA LYS A 120 -5.73 30.24 -12.74
C LYS A 120 -5.34 31.72 -12.77
N LEU A 121 -5.65 32.41 -13.86
CA LEU A 121 -5.36 33.85 -14.04
C LEU A 121 -6.25 34.74 -13.17
N ARG A 122 -7.53 34.37 -12.96
CA ARG A 122 -8.42 35.09 -12.03
C ARG A 122 -7.96 35.00 -10.58
N VAL A 123 -7.37 33.87 -10.18
CA VAL A 123 -6.77 33.71 -8.84
C VAL A 123 -5.64 34.71 -8.65
N LEU A 124 -4.73 34.81 -9.63
CA LEU A 124 -3.65 35.79 -9.61
C LEU A 124 -4.20 37.22 -9.55
N GLU A 125 -5.19 37.56 -10.36
CA GLU A 125 -5.83 38.88 -10.35
C GLU A 125 -6.36 39.29 -8.97
N LEU A 126 -6.96 38.35 -8.22
CA LEU A 126 -7.46 38.63 -6.87
C LEU A 126 -6.40 38.67 -5.79
N LEU A 127 -5.34 37.89 -5.94
CA LEU A 127 -4.20 37.95 -5.01
C LEU A 127 -3.54 39.34 -5.05
N PHE A 128 -3.55 40.02 -6.20
CA PHE A 128 -2.88 41.32 -6.41
C PHE A 128 -3.78 42.56 -6.34
N ARG A 129 -5.08 42.42 -6.03
CA ARG A 129 -5.97 43.58 -5.90
C ARG A 129 -5.55 44.43 -4.68
N PRO A 130 -5.32 45.75 -4.82
CA PRO A 130 -4.90 46.60 -3.69
C PRO A 130 -5.97 46.60 -2.59
N ALA A 131 -5.57 46.36 -1.34
CA ALA A 131 -6.48 46.34 -0.19
C ALA A 131 -7.25 47.66 -0.01
N SER A 132 -6.72 48.77 -0.51
CA SER A 132 -7.31 50.11 -0.48
C SER A 132 -8.45 50.35 -1.47
N SER A 133 -8.70 49.42 -2.41
CA SER A 133 -9.78 49.52 -3.41
C SER A 133 -11.08 48.83 -3.01
N ALA A 134 -11.13 48.22 -1.83
CA ALA A 134 -12.34 47.72 -1.20
C ALA A 134 -12.79 48.71 -0.09
N PRO A 135 -14.10 48.99 0.06
CA PRO A 135 -14.57 49.86 1.13
C PRO A 135 -14.04 49.34 2.47
N ALA A 136 -13.62 50.27 3.34
CA ALA A 136 -12.76 50.07 4.53
C ALA A 136 -13.29 49.15 5.65
N ALA A 137 -14.26 48.28 5.37
CA ALA A 137 -14.62 47.15 6.21
C ALA A 137 -14.64 45.88 5.35
N ARG A 138 -13.70 44.97 5.64
CA ARG A 138 -13.42 43.67 4.98
C ARG A 138 -12.37 43.79 3.87
N GLY A 139 -11.11 43.48 4.21
CA GLY A 139 -10.11 43.05 3.24
C GLY A 139 -10.68 41.95 2.35
N THR A 140 -10.12 41.76 1.14
CA THR A 140 -10.59 40.82 0.11
C THR A 140 -11.25 39.61 0.76
N SER A 141 -12.58 39.59 0.80
CA SER A 141 -13.25 38.68 1.72
C SER A 141 -12.91 37.26 1.27
N GLU A 142 -12.69 36.33 2.20
CA GLU A 142 -12.51 34.90 1.89
C GLU A 142 -13.58 34.42 0.89
N ALA A 143 -14.78 35.01 0.96
CA ALA A 143 -15.89 34.89 0.03
C ALA A 143 -15.61 35.32 -1.43
N GLU A 144 -14.88 36.41 -1.68
CA GLU A 144 -14.50 36.85 -3.03
C GLU A 144 -13.39 35.99 -3.64
N LEU A 145 -12.38 35.65 -2.84
CA LEU A 145 -11.32 34.72 -3.25
C LEU A 145 -11.90 33.33 -3.54
N ALA A 146 -12.81 32.87 -2.68
CA ALA A 146 -13.62 31.69 -2.91
C ALA A 146 -14.36 31.83 -4.26
N ARG A 147 -15.15 32.89 -4.49
CA ARG A 147 -15.98 33.02 -5.70
C ARG A 147 -15.19 32.89 -7.00
N ALA A 148 -14.01 33.49 -7.07
CA ALA A 148 -13.18 33.39 -8.27
C ALA A 148 -12.38 32.10 -8.41
N LEU A 149 -12.10 31.40 -7.30
CA LEU A 149 -11.68 30.00 -7.32
C LEU A 149 -12.83 29.06 -7.78
N GLY A 150 -14.03 29.60 -8.06
CA GLY A 150 -15.24 28.83 -8.35
C GLY A 150 -15.89 28.26 -7.09
N ARG A 151 -15.51 28.74 -5.89
CA ARG A 151 -16.06 28.36 -4.59
C ARG A 151 -17.10 29.41 -4.18
N HIS A 152 -18.37 29.09 -4.15
CA HIS A 152 -19.36 30.04 -3.62
C HIS A 152 -19.10 30.30 -2.11
N PRO A 153 -19.29 31.54 -1.60
CA PRO A 153 -19.12 31.82 -0.18
C PRO A 153 -20.09 30.96 0.60
N THR A 154 -19.58 30.13 1.50
CA THR A 154 -20.39 29.12 2.16
C THR A 154 -21.54 29.78 2.92
N ALA A 155 -21.36 30.96 3.52
CA ALA A 155 -22.43 31.68 4.22
C ALA A 155 -23.63 32.10 3.34
N GLU A 156 -23.42 32.43 2.05
CA GLU A 156 -24.51 32.81 1.12
C GLU A 156 -25.34 31.60 0.65
N LEU A 157 -24.79 30.38 0.73
CA LEU A 157 -25.46 29.13 0.32
C LEU A 157 -26.21 28.41 1.47
N LEU A 158 -26.15 28.93 2.70
CA LEU A 158 -26.55 28.21 3.92
C LEU A 158 -27.63 28.92 4.71
N ALA A 159 -28.37 29.85 4.10
CA ALA A 159 -29.55 30.40 4.74
C ALA A 159 -30.48 29.24 5.16
N PRO A 160 -30.94 29.18 6.43
CA PRO A 160 -31.86 28.14 6.88
C PRO A 160 -33.09 28.10 5.97
N GLY A 161 -33.24 27.04 5.18
CA GLY A 161 -34.32 26.89 4.20
C GLY A 161 -33.88 26.62 2.76
N ASP A 162 -32.60 26.82 2.42
CA ASP A 162 -32.14 26.74 1.02
C ASP A 162 -31.85 25.29 0.57
N THR A 163 -32.92 24.49 0.50
CA THR A 163 -32.92 23.17 -0.14
C THR A 163 -32.70 23.37 -1.64
N ARG A 164 -31.47 23.29 -2.14
CA ARG A 164 -31.24 23.33 -3.58
C ARG A 164 -31.59 21.99 -4.21
N VAL A 165 -32.77 21.94 -4.82
CA VAL A 165 -33.15 20.82 -5.67
C VAL A 165 -32.26 20.84 -6.91
N LEU A 166 -31.28 19.94 -6.96
CA LEU A 166 -30.47 19.74 -8.15
C LEU A 166 -31.20 18.78 -9.08
N ALA A 167 -31.59 19.28 -10.25
CA ALA A 167 -32.03 18.41 -11.33
C ALA A 167 -30.80 17.66 -11.84
N LEU A 168 -30.79 16.34 -11.72
CA LEU A 168 -29.74 15.51 -12.31
C LEU A 168 -30.01 15.36 -13.80
N GLU A 169 -29.00 15.63 -14.62
CA GLU A 169 -29.12 15.45 -16.06
C GLU A 169 -29.19 13.96 -16.41
N PRO A 170 -30.14 13.60 -17.26
CA PRO A 170 -30.16 12.30 -17.86
C PRO A 170 -28.90 11.83 -18.58
N VAL A 171 -28.52 10.56 -18.39
CA VAL A 171 -27.46 9.91 -19.17
C VAL A 171 -28.04 8.69 -19.90
N ALA A 172 -28.27 8.85 -21.20
CA ALA A 172 -28.62 7.74 -22.08
C ALA A 172 -27.50 6.68 -22.10
N ASN A 173 -27.85 5.42 -22.37
CA ASN A 173 -26.90 4.29 -22.48
C ASN A 173 -26.05 4.02 -21.22
N ALA A 174 -26.53 4.36 -20.03
CA ALA A 174 -25.94 3.88 -18.78
C ALA A 174 -26.20 2.38 -18.60
N TRP A 175 -25.29 1.65 -17.96
CA TRP A 175 -25.47 0.22 -17.67
C TRP A 175 -25.05 -0.14 -16.26
N LEU A 176 -25.73 -1.14 -15.68
CA LEU A 176 -25.46 -1.62 -14.35
C LEU A 176 -24.19 -2.47 -14.37
N VAL A 177 -23.18 -2.08 -13.59
CA VAL A 177 -21.95 -2.87 -13.43
C VAL A 177 -22.11 -3.85 -12.28
N ARG A 178 -22.73 -3.41 -11.19
CA ARG A 178 -22.95 -4.23 -9.99
C ARG A 178 -24.12 -3.69 -9.17
N ALA A 179 -24.86 -4.59 -8.53
CA ALA A 179 -25.85 -4.28 -7.50
C ALA A 179 -25.68 -5.26 -6.34
N ASN A 180 -26.06 -4.85 -5.13
CA ASN A 180 -26.11 -5.74 -3.97
C ASN A 180 -27.39 -6.58 -4.01
N GLU A 181 -27.33 -7.85 -3.62
CA GLU A 181 -28.45 -8.80 -3.68
C GLU A 181 -29.61 -8.43 -2.75
N GLY A 182 -29.37 -7.59 -1.75
CA GLY A 182 -30.38 -7.11 -0.80
C GLY A 182 -31.24 -5.93 -1.28
N LEU A 183 -31.07 -5.48 -2.53
CA LEU A 183 -32.10 -4.66 -3.16
C LEU A 183 -33.25 -5.61 -3.49
N ASP A 184 -34.45 -5.37 -2.94
CA ASP A 184 -35.70 -6.08 -3.32
C ASP A 184 -35.99 -5.87 -4.81
N LEU A 185 -35.21 -6.53 -5.65
CA LEU A 185 -35.25 -6.49 -7.09
C LEU A 185 -35.55 -7.91 -7.57
N PRO A 186 -36.41 -8.07 -8.59
CA PRO A 186 -36.67 -9.38 -9.17
C PRO A 186 -35.36 -10.03 -9.63
N PRO A 187 -35.16 -11.34 -9.49
CA PRO A 187 -33.93 -11.98 -9.95
C PRO A 187 -33.75 -11.85 -11.48
N GLY A 188 -32.49 -11.83 -11.94
CA GLY A 188 -32.14 -11.82 -13.36
C GLY A 188 -32.31 -10.46 -14.05
N ALA A 189 -32.50 -10.49 -15.38
CA ALA A 189 -32.54 -9.30 -16.24
C ALA A 189 -33.64 -8.29 -15.84
N ALA A 190 -34.73 -8.75 -15.23
CA ALA A 190 -35.79 -7.88 -14.73
C ALA A 190 -35.32 -7.03 -13.54
N GLY A 191 -34.52 -7.59 -12.63
CA GLY A 191 -33.91 -6.85 -11.52
C GLY A 191 -32.82 -5.91 -11.95
N GLU A 192 -31.97 -6.34 -12.88
CA GLU A 192 -30.95 -5.46 -13.47
C GLU A 192 -31.60 -4.26 -14.16
N ARG A 193 -32.66 -4.50 -14.95
CA ARG A 193 -33.46 -3.45 -15.57
C ARG A 193 -34.15 -2.59 -14.51
N ALA A 194 -34.72 -3.15 -13.45
CA ALA A 194 -35.35 -2.38 -12.37
C ALA A 194 -34.35 -1.56 -11.55
N ALA A 195 -33.14 -2.06 -11.28
CA ALA A 195 -32.07 -1.32 -10.62
C ALA A 195 -31.58 -0.17 -11.49
N LEU A 196 -31.34 -0.48 -12.77
CA LEU A 196 -30.98 0.51 -13.77
C LEU A 196 -32.11 1.52 -13.91
N GLU A 197 -33.38 1.13 -13.94
CA GLU A 197 -34.49 2.06 -13.99
C GLU A 197 -34.60 2.88 -12.70
N ARG A 198 -34.33 2.32 -11.52
CA ARG A 198 -34.36 3.07 -10.25
C ARG A 198 -33.27 4.14 -10.17
N TYR A 199 -32.04 3.77 -10.52
CA TYR A 199 -30.86 4.64 -10.39
C TYR A 199 -30.51 5.40 -11.66
N ALA A 200 -30.96 4.92 -12.81
CA ALA A 200 -30.89 5.63 -14.08
C ALA A 200 -32.18 6.40 -14.38
N ARG A 201 -33.40 6.16 -13.86
CA ARG A 201 -34.52 7.14 -14.03
C ARG A 201 -34.39 8.37 -13.14
N THR A 202 -33.62 8.28 -12.05
CA THR A 202 -33.07 9.47 -11.38
C THR A 202 -32.06 10.21 -12.26
N LEU A 203 -31.67 9.61 -13.40
CA LEU A 203 -30.75 10.08 -14.43
C LEU A 203 -31.30 9.82 -15.87
N VAL A 204 -32.61 9.82 -16.15
CA VAL A 204 -33.24 9.58 -17.50
C VAL A 204 -34.58 10.33 -17.57
N PRO A 205 -34.97 10.99 -18.69
CA PRO A 205 -36.11 11.90 -18.72
C PRO A 205 -37.42 11.13 -18.94
N ALA A 206 -38.39 11.37 -18.07
CA ALA A 206 -39.80 11.13 -18.38
C ALA A 206 -40.68 12.16 -17.68
N GLY A 207 -40.78 13.35 -18.27
CA GLY A 207 -41.87 14.32 -18.04
C GLY A 207 -42.08 14.88 -16.62
N ARG A 208 -41.30 14.46 -15.62
CA ARG A 208 -41.30 15.02 -14.26
C ARG A 208 -39.85 15.14 -13.77
N PRO A 209 -39.41 16.31 -13.29
CA PRO A 209 -38.06 16.47 -12.76
C PRO A 209 -37.87 15.53 -11.57
N GLY A 210 -36.85 14.66 -11.65
CA GLY A 210 -36.37 13.93 -10.48
C GLY A 210 -35.93 14.95 -9.44
N ARG A 211 -36.61 14.98 -8.29
CA ARG A 211 -36.27 15.88 -7.18
C ARG A 211 -35.25 15.20 -6.28
N GLY A 212 -34.00 15.64 -6.30
CA GLY A 212 -33.10 15.46 -5.16
C GLY A 212 -33.46 16.51 -4.11
N GLU A 213 -33.93 16.10 -2.93
CA GLU A 213 -34.38 17.00 -1.88
C GLU A 213 -33.29 17.12 -0.80
N LEU A 214 -32.64 18.30 -0.71
CA LEU A 214 -31.71 18.67 0.36
C LEU A 214 -32.48 19.27 1.55
N ARG A 215 -33.13 18.46 2.40
CA ARG A 215 -34.10 18.90 3.42
C ARG A 215 -33.69 20.16 4.23
N PRO A 216 -34.65 21.05 4.60
CA PRO A 216 -34.39 22.18 5.48
C PRO A 216 -34.01 21.71 6.89
N GLY A 217 -32.95 22.29 7.46
CA GLY A 217 -32.60 22.18 8.88
C GLY A 217 -31.21 21.62 9.18
N LEU A 218 -30.57 20.96 8.21
CA LEU A 218 -29.22 20.38 8.33
C LEU A 218 -28.47 20.57 7.01
N ALA A 219 -27.70 21.64 6.91
CA ALA A 219 -27.01 22.01 5.68
C ALA A 219 -25.84 21.06 5.38
N HIS A 220 -25.95 20.28 4.30
CA HIS A 220 -24.87 19.41 3.82
C HIS A 220 -23.82 20.25 3.06
N ARG A 221 -22.64 20.44 3.64
CA ARG A 221 -21.66 21.43 3.15
C ARG A 221 -20.64 20.91 2.12
N GLU A 222 -20.48 19.60 1.94
CA GLU A 222 -19.25 19.08 1.28
C GLU A 222 -19.46 17.97 0.24
N VAL A 223 -20.66 17.85 -0.33
CA VAL A 223 -20.94 16.77 -1.28
C VAL A 223 -20.57 17.15 -2.71
N GLY A 224 -19.29 17.45 -2.94
CA GLY A 224 -18.81 18.00 -4.23
C GLY A 224 -19.06 17.13 -5.47
N ARG A 225 -19.37 15.85 -5.29
CA ARG A 225 -19.67 14.89 -6.38
C ARG A 225 -20.87 13.99 -6.11
N ALA A 226 -21.66 14.25 -5.07
CA ALA A 226 -22.75 13.35 -4.70
C ALA A 226 -24.05 14.08 -4.41
N VAL A 227 -25.16 13.38 -4.63
CA VAL A 227 -26.51 13.89 -4.36
C VAL A 227 -27.28 12.85 -3.55
N LEU A 228 -28.13 13.32 -2.64
CA LEU A 228 -29.07 12.48 -1.91
C LEU A 228 -30.22 12.10 -2.85
N GLY A 229 -30.38 10.81 -3.07
CA GLY A 229 -31.55 10.23 -3.69
C GLY A 229 -32.76 10.26 -2.78
N PRO A 230 -33.91 9.74 -3.24
CA PRO A 230 -35.13 9.70 -2.46
C PRO A 230 -34.94 8.96 -1.13
N VAL A 231 -35.61 9.46 -0.08
CA VAL A 231 -35.61 8.83 1.24
C VAL A 231 -36.33 7.48 1.14
N THR A 232 -35.65 6.45 1.61
CA THR A 232 -36.19 5.10 1.76
C THR A 232 -36.37 4.80 3.25
N ARG A 233 -37.49 4.16 3.61
CA ARG A 233 -37.68 3.68 4.97
C ARG A 233 -37.00 2.32 5.10
N HIS A 234 -35.98 2.23 5.94
CA HIS A 234 -35.34 0.97 6.28
C HIS A 234 -36.35 0.03 6.95
N PRO A 235 -36.26 -1.32 6.79
CA PRO A 235 -37.15 -2.27 7.47
C PRO A 235 -37.22 -2.12 9.00
N ALA A 236 -36.16 -1.57 9.60
CA ALA A 236 -36.09 -1.23 11.03
C ALA A 236 -36.79 0.10 11.41
N GLY A 237 -37.51 0.73 10.47
CA GLY A 237 -38.25 1.98 10.66
C GLY A 237 -37.46 3.28 10.48
N ALA A 238 -36.12 3.21 10.39
CA ALA A 238 -35.27 4.39 10.19
C ALA A 238 -35.32 4.93 8.75
N GLU A 239 -35.45 6.24 8.57
CA GLU A 239 -35.34 6.88 7.27
C GLU A 239 -33.87 7.00 6.84
N THR A 240 -33.54 6.49 5.65
CA THR A 240 -32.20 6.59 5.03
C THR A 240 -32.32 6.99 3.57
N ALA A 241 -31.46 7.87 3.08
CA ALA A 241 -31.40 8.24 1.67
C ALA A 241 -30.22 7.56 0.99
N ASP A 242 -30.41 7.05 -0.23
CA ASP A 242 -29.30 6.60 -1.06
C ASP A 242 -28.44 7.81 -1.44
N VAL A 243 -27.12 7.70 -1.35
CA VAL A 243 -26.15 8.72 -1.79
C VAL A 243 -25.60 8.30 -3.15
N LEU A 244 -25.78 9.12 -4.17
CA LEU A 244 -25.30 8.87 -5.53
C LEU A 244 -24.00 9.66 -5.75
N LYS A 245 -22.84 9.00 -5.80
CA LYS A 245 -21.51 9.61 -6.02
C LYS A 245 -21.10 9.49 -7.48
N GLY A 246 -20.65 10.58 -8.10
CA GLY A 246 -20.29 10.66 -9.52
C GLY A 246 -21.40 11.19 -10.42
N VAL A 247 -22.37 11.94 -9.87
CA VAL A 247 -23.53 12.45 -10.63
C VAL A 247 -23.22 13.71 -11.47
N GLY A 248 -21.96 14.14 -11.49
CA GLY A 248 -21.54 15.35 -12.20
C GLY A 248 -21.33 16.55 -11.26
N PRO A 249 -21.07 17.75 -11.82
CA PRO A 249 -20.73 18.92 -11.04
C PRO A 249 -21.91 19.36 -10.17
N THR A 250 -21.61 19.70 -8.92
CA THR A 250 -22.55 20.32 -8.00
C THR A 250 -22.07 21.74 -7.70
N PRO A 251 -22.87 22.63 -7.09
CA PRO A 251 -22.40 23.92 -6.59
C PRO A 251 -21.24 23.82 -5.58
N TYR A 252 -20.98 22.61 -5.08
CA TYR A 252 -19.92 22.28 -4.12
C TYR A 252 -18.71 21.57 -4.77
N ALA A 253 -18.70 21.41 -6.10
CA ALA A 253 -17.53 20.91 -6.82
C ALA A 253 -16.38 21.93 -6.74
N ASN A 254 -15.14 21.48 -6.97
CA ASN A 254 -13.93 22.32 -6.91
C ASN A 254 -13.66 23.01 -5.56
N ASN A 255 -13.88 22.30 -4.45
CA ASN A 255 -13.59 22.80 -3.11
C ASN A 255 -12.19 22.37 -2.62
N ARG A 256 -11.77 22.84 -1.44
CA ARG A 256 -10.44 22.55 -0.86
C ARG A 256 -10.13 21.06 -0.67
N PHE A 257 -11.15 20.20 -0.66
CA PHE A 257 -11.02 18.76 -0.47
C PHE A 257 -11.27 17.95 -1.75
N ASN A 258 -11.69 18.60 -2.84
CA ASN A 258 -12.00 17.95 -4.10
C ASN A 258 -11.55 18.82 -5.27
N SER A 259 -10.38 18.49 -5.83
CA SER A 259 -9.80 19.15 -7.00
C SER A 259 -10.51 18.85 -8.32
N LYS A 260 -11.40 17.85 -8.38
CA LYS A 260 -12.14 17.56 -9.62
C LYS A 260 -13.37 18.45 -9.71
N ALA A 261 -13.24 19.53 -10.49
CA ALA A 261 -14.33 20.43 -10.85
C ALA A 261 -15.49 19.72 -11.58
N THR A 262 -15.21 18.59 -12.22
CA THR A 262 -16.17 17.83 -13.04
C THR A 262 -17.24 17.11 -12.22
N GLY A 263 -17.05 16.92 -10.91
CA GLY A 263 -17.97 16.14 -10.08
C GLY A 263 -18.12 14.67 -10.52
N SER A 264 -17.21 14.20 -11.36
CA SER A 264 -17.21 12.88 -11.96
C SER A 264 -16.64 11.82 -11.00
N PHE A 265 -16.97 10.55 -11.23
CA PHE A 265 -16.34 9.44 -10.51
C PHE A 265 -15.93 8.34 -11.50
N PRO A 266 -14.62 8.12 -11.71
CA PRO A 266 -14.16 7.07 -12.62
C PRO A 266 -14.63 5.68 -12.20
N LEU A 267 -15.05 4.87 -13.16
CA LEU A 267 -15.52 3.50 -12.94
C LEU A 267 -14.51 2.62 -12.18
N PRO A 268 -13.19 2.64 -12.46
CA PRO A 268 -12.26 1.84 -11.67
C PRO A 268 -12.17 2.31 -10.21
N GLU A 269 -12.34 3.61 -9.94
CA GLU A 269 -12.42 4.13 -8.57
C GLU A 269 -13.71 3.65 -7.89
N ALA A 270 -14.86 3.68 -8.59
CA ALA A 270 -16.12 3.17 -8.07
C ALA A 270 -16.08 1.68 -7.72
N VAL A 271 -15.47 0.86 -8.59
CA VAL A 271 -15.29 -0.58 -8.36
C VAL A 271 -14.35 -0.83 -7.18
N ARG A 272 -13.29 -0.02 -7.03
CA ARG A 272 -12.38 -0.11 -5.88
C ARG A 272 -13.08 0.29 -4.58
N ASP A 273 -13.79 1.43 -4.56
CA ASP A 273 -14.54 1.92 -3.40
C ASP A 273 -15.58 0.88 -2.95
N TRP A 274 -16.31 0.30 -3.90
CA TRP A 274 -17.22 -0.83 -3.64
C TRP A 274 -16.52 -2.02 -2.98
N ARG A 275 -15.41 -2.49 -3.58
CA ARG A 275 -14.70 -3.69 -3.10
C ARG A 275 -14.18 -3.49 -1.68
N GLU A 276 -13.56 -2.35 -1.42
CA GLU A 276 -13.04 -2.03 -0.08
C GLU A 276 -14.18 -1.86 0.93
N THR A 277 -15.29 -1.21 0.53
CA THR A 277 -16.48 -1.10 1.39
C THR A 277 -17.04 -2.49 1.75
N GLU A 278 -17.19 -3.38 0.77
CA GLU A 278 -17.65 -4.75 1.01
C GLU A 278 -16.70 -5.53 1.93
N LEU A 279 -15.39 -5.39 1.72
CA LEU A 279 -14.38 -6.00 2.59
C LEU A 279 -14.53 -5.54 4.05
N LEU A 280 -14.60 -4.23 4.26
CA LEU A 280 -14.72 -3.63 5.58
C LEU A 280 -16.04 -4.01 6.25
N ARG A 281 -17.15 -3.97 5.51
CA ARG A 281 -18.48 -4.38 5.99
C ARG A 281 -18.48 -5.83 6.48
N ARG A 282 -17.92 -6.76 5.69
CA ARG A 282 -17.82 -8.19 6.05
C ARG A 282 -16.93 -8.41 7.27
N ALA A 283 -15.93 -7.55 7.46
CA ALA A 283 -15.07 -7.58 8.62
C ALA A 283 -15.67 -6.91 9.86
N GLY A 284 -16.92 -6.43 9.79
CA GLY A 284 -17.65 -5.83 10.90
C GLY A 284 -17.32 -4.34 11.12
N VAL A 285 -16.66 -3.68 10.19
CA VAL A 285 -16.47 -2.22 10.27
C VAL A 285 -17.80 -1.54 9.94
N ALA A 286 -18.14 -0.48 10.69
CA ALA A 286 -19.26 0.38 10.34
C ALA A 286 -18.88 1.20 9.10
N VAL A 287 -19.48 0.91 7.96
CA VAL A 287 -19.28 1.60 6.68
C VAL A 287 -20.62 1.84 6.01
N TYR A 288 -20.66 2.72 5.01
CA TYR A 288 -21.85 2.90 4.18
C TYR A 288 -22.17 1.61 3.44
N GLU A 289 -23.44 1.25 3.34
CA GLU A 289 -23.84 0.07 2.59
C GLU A 289 -23.62 0.32 1.08
N PRO A 290 -22.85 -0.52 0.36
CA PRO A 290 -22.72 -0.41 -1.08
C PRO A 290 -24.01 -0.93 -1.75
N VAL A 291 -24.61 -0.14 -2.63
CA VAL A 291 -25.94 -0.44 -3.22
C VAL A 291 -25.87 -0.81 -4.69
N ALA A 292 -25.36 0.09 -5.54
CA ALA A 292 -25.12 -0.18 -6.96
C ALA A 292 -23.91 0.59 -7.53
N ILE A 293 -23.38 0.11 -8.66
CA ILE A 293 -22.47 0.85 -9.55
C ILE A 293 -23.13 0.89 -10.93
N VAL A 294 -23.35 2.09 -11.44
CA VAL A 294 -23.87 2.34 -12.78
C VAL A 294 -22.77 2.97 -13.62
N ALA A 295 -22.29 2.28 -14.65
CA ALA A 295 -21.34 2.86 -15.59
C ALA A 295 -22.06 3.82 -16.55
N LEU A 296 -21.37 4.90 -16.90
CA LEU A 296 -21.85 5.91 -17.82
C LEU A 296 -21.08 5.79 -19.15
N PRO A 297 -21.70 6.08 -20.31
CA PRO A 297 -21.01 6.17 -21.59
C PRO A 297 -20.26 7.51 -21.74
N ARG A 298 -19.69 8.00 -20.64
CA ARG A 298 -18.90 9.23 -20.57
C ARG A 298 -17.51 8.86 -20.08
N TYR A 299 -16.51 9.60 -20.54
CA TYR A 299 -15.11 9.38 -20.18
C TYR A 299 -14.52 10.66 -19.61
N GLU A 300 -13.60 10.51 -18.66
CA GLU A 300 -12.76 11.59 -18.15
C GLU A 300 -11.31 11.23 -18.42
N TRP A 301 -10.53 12.22 -18.89
CA TRP A 301 -9.08 12.06 -19.04
C TRP A 301 -8.39 12.23 -17.67
N SER A 302 -7.43 11.34 -17.38
CA SER A 302 -6.55 11.41 -16.22
C SER A 302 -5.10 11.33 -16.70
N GLU A 303 -4.22 12.21 -16.23
CA GLU A 303 -2.80 12.26 -16.65
C GLU A 303 -2.07 10.91 -16.49
N SER A 304 -2.34 10.19 -15.39
CA SER A 304 -1.67 8.93 -15.06
C SER A 304 -2.24 7.69 -15.75
N GLU A 305 -3.50 7.73 -16.21
CA GLU A 305 -4.24 6.53 -16.64
C GLU A 305 -4.96 6.71 -17.99
N GLY A 306 -4.90 7.89 -18.61
CA GLY A 306 -5.57 8.21 -19.86
C GLY A 306 -7.09 8.37 -19.72
N TRP A 307 -7.84 8.06 -20.78
CA TRP A 307 -9.31 8.11 -20.78
C TRP A 307 -9.90 7.00 -19.91
N ARG A 308 -10.70 7.38 -18.91
CA ARG A 308 -11.36 6.46 -17.97
C ARG A 308 -12.87 6.58 -18.10
N PRO A 309 -13.60 5.46 -18.20
CA PRO A 309 -15.06 5.49 -18.16
C PRO A 309 -15.54 6.01 -16.80
N LEU A 310 -16.63 6.75 -16.79
CA LEU A 310 -17.26 7.29 -15.59
C LEU A 310 -18.33 6.35 -15.03
N ALA A 311 -18.66 6.50 -13.76
CA ALA A 311 -19.69 5.74 -13.07
C ALA A 311 -20.40 6.58 -12.00
N VAL A 312 -21.61 6.16 -11.66
CA VAL A 312 -22.31 6.56 -10.44
C VAL A 312 -22.22 5.41 -9.44
N TYR A 313 -21.60 5.68 -8.29
CA TYR A 313 -21.55 4.77 -7.16
C TYR A 313 -22.65 5.12 -6.16
N VAL A 314 -23.61 4.22 -6.01
CA VAL A 314 -24.73 4.35 -5.08
C VAL A 314 -24.39 3.64 -3.77
N ARG A 315 -24.54 4.37 -2.66
CA ARG A 315 -24.25 3.88 -1.32
C ARG A 315 -25.32 4.38 -0.33
N ARG A 316 -25.66 3.59 0.68
CA ARG A 316 -26.72 3.91 1.65
C ARG A 316 -26.12 4.07 3.05
N PRO A 317 -26.05 5.30 3.56
CA PRO A 317 -25.70 5.55 4.95
C PRO A 317 -26.88 5.37 5.90
N ARG A 318 -26.59 5.09 7.17
CA ARG A 318 -27.55 5.28 8.27
C ARG A 318 -27.64 6.76 8.66
N GLU A 319 -26.49 7.45 8.61
CA GLU A 319 -26.40 8.89 8.76
C GLU A 319 -25.43 9.47 7.73
N ASN A 320 -25.87 10.45 6.95
CA ASN A 320 -25.01 11.07 5.95
C ASN A 320 -24.18 12.24 6.50
N LEU A 321 -24.61 12.85 7.60
CA LEU A 321 -23.87 13.92 8.24
C LEU A 321 -22.55 13.41 8.80
N ARG A 322 -21.54 14.26 8.67
CA ARG A 322 -20.14 14.01 9.02
C ARG A 322 -19.73 14.72 10.29
N VAL A 323 -18.62 14.29 10.87
CA VAL A 323 -18.02 15.01 12.00
C VAL A 323 -17.70 16.46 11.62
N SER A 324 -17.22 16.71 10.38
CA SER A 324 -16.93 18.06 9.89
C SER A 324 -18.17 18.96 9.80
N ASP A 325 -19.35 18.38 9.55
CA ASP A 325 -20.60 19.16 9.45
C ASP A 325 -20.94 19.84 10.79
N LEU A 326 -20.49 19.31 11.93
CA LEU A 326 -20.76 19.88 13.25
C LEU A 326 -20.13 21.26 13.46
N GLU A 327 -19.01 21.56 12.80
CA GLU A 327 -18.36 22.87 12.86
C GLU A 327 -19.23 24.00 12.29
N HIS A 328 -20.29 23.64 11.58
CA HIS A 328 -21.11 24.56 10.79
C HIS A 328 -22.54 24.65 11.28
N LEU A 329 -22.88 23.87 12.30
CA LEU A 329 -24.17 23.91 12.95
C LEU A 329 -24.11 24.79 14.19
N ASP A 330 -25.13 25.61 14.39
CA ASP A 330 -25.32 26.30 15.67
C ASP A 330 -25.77 25.32 16.77
N ALA A 331 -25.74 25.76 18.02
CA ALA A 331 -26.11 24.93 19.17
C ALA A 331 -27.55 24.39 19.08
N SER A 332 -28.49 25.14 18.50
CA SER A 332 -29.88 24.70 18.34
C SER A 332 -30.01 23.59 17.29
N GLN A 333 -29.28 23.71 16.17
CA GLN A 333 -29.21 22.72 15.10
C GLN A 333 -28.55 21.44 15.60
N LYS A 334 -27.44 21.56 16.33
CA LYS A 334 -26.77 20.41 16.97
C LYS A 334 -27.69 19.71 17.98
N ARG A 335 -28.49 20.43 18.77
CA ARG A 335 -29.50 19.82 19.67
C ARG A 335 -30.56 19.01 18.92
N ARG A 336 -31.12 19.57 17.84
CA ARG A 336 -32.10 18.85 17.00
C ARG A 336 -31.48 17.60 16.37
N LEU A 337 -30.26 17.72 15.87
CA LEU A 337 -29.51 16.60 15.32
C LEU A 337 -29.27 15.50 16.35
N LEU A 338 -28.92 15.86 17.57
CA LEU A 338 -28.73 14.90 18.66
C LEU A 338 -30.01 14.11 18.96
N ALA A 339 -31.17 14.76 18.96
CA ALA A 339 -32.45 14.08 19.09
C ALA A 339 -32.69 13.07 17.95
N THR A 340 -32.41 13.46 16.69
CA THR A 340 -32.51 12.56 15.53
C THR A 340 -31.53 11.37 15.63
N LEU A 341 -30.30 11.60 16.07
CA LEU A 341 -29.32 10.53 16.26
C LEU A 341 -29.77 9.53 17.33
N LYS A 342 -30.37 10.00 18.44
CA LYS A 342 -30.96 9.13 19.45
C LYS A 342 -32.05 8.24 18.87
N GLU A 343 -32.98 8.81 18.10
CA GLU A 343 -34.06 8.04 17.49
C GLU A 343 -33.54 6.97 16.54
N LYS A 344 -32.53 7.31 15.72
CA LYS A 344 -31.87 6.36 14.81
C LYS A 344 -31.16 5.23 15.56
N ILE A 345 -30.41 5.55 16.61
CA ILE A 345 -29.72 4.55 17.44
C ILE A 345 -30.74 3.68 18.18
N ALA A 346 -31.81 4.27 18.71
CA ALA A 346 -32.88 3.53 19.38
C ALA A 346 -33.58 2.57 18.42
N ALA A 347 -33.85 2.99 17.18
CA ALA A 347 -34.40 2.13 16.14
C ALA A 347 -33.46 0.97 15.81
N GLU A 348 -32.15 1.24 15.70
CA GLU A 348 -31.14 0.19 15.50
C GLU A 348 -31.12 -0.83 16.65
N LEU A 349 -31.22 -0.36 17.89
CA LEU A 349 -31.24 -1.22 19.08
C LEU A 349 -32.53 -2.03 19.20
N ARG A 350 -33.68 -1.44 18.84
CA ARG A 350 -34.98 -2.17 18.76
C ARG A 350 -34.94 -3.29 17.74
N SER A 351 -34.24 -3.11 16.62
CA SER A 351 -34.08 -4.16 15.59
C SER A 351 -33.38 -5.44 16.10
N VAL A 352 -32.69 -5.35 17.24
CA VAL A 352 -32.06 -6.49 17.92
C VAL A 352 -32.69 -6.80 19.29
N GLY A 353 -33.93 -6.37 19.51
CA GLY A 353 -34.73 -6.67 20.70
C GLY A 353 -34.32 -5.88 21.94
N ARG A 354 -33.72 -4.69 21.78
CA ARG A 354 -33.38 -3.79 22.91
C ARG A 354 -34.22 -2.53 22.84
N GLU A 355 -34.86 -2.14 23.95
CA GLU A 355 -35.53 -0.85 24.09
C GLU A 355 -34.77 0.05 25.07
N PRO A 356 -33.76 0.81 24.61
CA PRO A 356 -33.00 1.67 25.50
C PRO A 356 -33.65 3.07 25.60
N ALA A 357 -33.79 3.56 26.83
CA ALA A 357 -33.84 4.99 27.07
C ALA A 357 -32.40 5.54 26.90
N LEU A 358 -32.12 6.17 25.75
CA LEU A 358 -30.80 6.71 25.43
C LEU A 358 -30.62 8.11 26.00
N SER A 359 -29.63 8.27 26.88
CA SER A 359 -29.17 9.60 27.28
C SER A 359 -28.36 10.25 26.15
N ASP A 360 -28.12 11.56 26.27
CA ASP A 360 -27.17 12.28 25.41
C ASP A 360 -25.79 11.58 25.46
N ARG A 361 -25.30 11.31 26.67
CA ARG A 361 -24.00 10.67 26.90
C ARG A 361 -23.88 9.30 26.23
N ASP A 362 -24.97 8.56 26.07
CA ASP A 362 -24.96 7.26 25.38
C ASP A 362 -24.68 7.39 23.88
N VAL A 363 -25.15 8.45 23.24
CA VAL A 363 -24.86 8.72 21.81
C VAL A 363 -23.37 8.95 21.62
N LEU A 364 -22.78 9.80 22.45
CA LEU A 364 -21.34 10.07 22.43
C LEU A 364 -20.53 8.81 22.75
N ARG A 365 -20.92 8.07 23.79
CA ARG A 365 -20.27 6.80 24.16
C ARG A 365 -20.30 5.81 22.99
N LEU A 366 -21.45 5.64 22.34
CA LEU A 366 -21.60 4.76 21.18
C LEU A 366 -20.65 5.15 20.06
N PHE A 367 -20.56 6.44 19.75
CA PHE A 367 -19.67 6.96 18.73
C PHE A 367 -18.20 6.60 19.05
N VAL A 368 -17.75 6.84 20.28
CA VAL A 368 -16.39 6.49 20.73
C VAL A 368 -16.14 4.98 20.68
N GLU A 369 -17.11 4.16 21.10
CA GLU A 369 -17.02 2.70 21.01
C GLU A 369 -16.89 2.21 19.56
N ARG A 370 -17.67 2.78 18.63
CA ARG A 370 -17.60 2.42 17.20
C ARG A 370 -16.26 2.80 16.59
N LEU A 371 -15.77 4.02 16.85
CA LEU A 371 -14.45 4.44 16.36
C LEU A 371 -13.32 3.61 16.94
N GLY A 372 -13.38 3.30 18.24
CA GLY A 372 -12.43 2.41 18.89
C GLY A 372 -12.41 1.04 18.22
N ARG A 373 -13.57 0.37 18.07
CA ARG A 373 -13.65 -0.95 17.42
C ARG A 373 -13.19 -0.91 15.96
N THR A 374 -13.59 0.11 15.19
CA THR A 374 -13.13 0.29 13.81
C THR A 374 -11.60 0.44 13.73
N ALA A 375 -11.00 1.26 14.59
CA ALA A 375 -9.55 1.39 14.69
C ALA A 375 -8.90 0.03 15.02
N GLY A 376 -9.48 -0.73 15.95
CA GLY A 376 -9.00 -2.06 16.30
C GLY A 376 -9.07 -3.06 15.16
N LEU A 377 -10.14 -3.03 14.37
CA LEU A 377 -10.33 -3.85 13.18
C LEU A 377 -9.27 -3.52 12.12
N PHE A 378 -9.04 -2.24 11.83
CA PHE A 378 -7.98 -1.79 10.90
C PHE A 378 -6.59 -2.26 11.33
N GLN A 379 -6.36 -2.35 12.65
CA GLN A 379 -5.10 -2.81 13.22
C GLN A 379 -4.91 -4.32 13.27
N GLY A 380 -5.64 -5.10 12.46
CA GLY A 380 -5.47 -6.54 12.35
C GLY A 380 -6.61 -7.35 12.97
N GLY A 381 -7.66 -6.71 13.49
CA GLY A 381 -8.87 -7.39 13.92
C GLY A 381 -9.61 -8.07 12.77
N MET A 382 -9.40 -7.60 11.53
CA MET A 382 -9.92 -8.21 10.30
C MET A 382 -9.06 -9.38 9.78
N GLY A 383 -8.01 -9.80 10.53
CA GLY A 383 -6.99 -10.73 10.06
C GLY A 383 -6.00 -10.13 9.05
N ARG A 384 -6.15 -8.84 8.72
CA ARG A 384 -5.26 -8.06 7.85
C ARG A 384 -5.14 -6.63 8.36
N LEU A 385 -4.06 -5.95 7.99
CA LEU A 385 -3.90 -4.52 8.24
C LEU A 385 -4.60 -3.74 7.14
N TYR A 386 -5.33 -2.70 7.50
CA TYR A 386 -6.01 -1.83 6.55
C TYR A 386 -5.62 -0.39 6.80
N PHE A 387 -5.31 0.32 5.72
CA PHE A 387 -4.97 1.74 5.74
C PHE A 387 -5.94 2.51 4.82
N HIS A 388 -6.75 3.38 5.40
CA HIS A 388 -7.68 4.26 4.70
C HIS A 388 -6.93 5.33 3.90
N GLY A 389 -5.83 5.86 4.45
CA GLY A 389 -4.94 6.86 3.87
C GLY A 389 -5.54 8.23 3.52
N MET A 390 -6.82 8.46 3.79
CA MET A 390 -7.49 9.77 3.78
C MET A 390 -8.62 9.81 4.83
N LEU A 391 -8.38 9.31 6.04
CA LEU A 391 -9.31 9.43 7.16
C LEU A 391 -9.35 10.86 7.77
N HIS A 392 -10.25 11.70 7.27
CA HIS A 392 -10.57 13.02 7.85
C HIS A 392 -11.94 12.99 8.55
N ASP A 393 -12.32 14.07 9.22
CA ASP A 393 -13.64 14.25 9.85
C ASP A 393 -14.80 14.17 8.85
N GLN A 394 -14.62 14.64 7.62
CA GLN A 394 -15.56 14.46 6.51
C GLN A 394 -15.74 12.98 6.09
N ASN A 395 -14.82 12.08 6.47
CA ASN A 395 -14.87 10.66 6.10
C ASN A 395 -15.50 9.76 7.17
N VAL A 396 -16.04 10.36 8.23
CA VAL A 396 -16.71 9.65 9.33
C VAL A 396 -18.09 10.24 9.54
N SER A 397 -19.14 9.42 9.43
CA SER A 397 -20.50 9.87 9.76
C SER A 397 -20.69 10.08 11.25
N LEU A 398 -21.72 10.82 11.66
CA LEU A 398 -22.05 11.03 13.08
C LEU A 398 -22.50 9.75 13.82
N LEU A 399 -22.74 8.66 13.09
CA LEU A 399 -22.96 7.32 13.65
C LEU A 399 -21.69 6.45 13.67
N GLY A 400 -20.53 7.04 13.33
CA GLY A 400 -19.24 6.35 13.31
C GLY A 400 -19.02 5.47 12.08
N GLU A 401 -19.77 5.68 10.99
CA GLU A 401 -19.60 4.94 9.74
C GLU A 401 -18.48 5.57 8.88
N ILE A 402 -17.60 4.73 8.35
CA ILE A 402 -16.50 5.16 7.48
C ILE A 402 -16.97 5.24 6.03
N VAL A 403 -16.49 6.25 5.30
CA VAL A 403 -16.82 6.49 3.90
C VAL A 403 -15.58 6.82 3.06
N ASP A 404 -15.68 6.74 1.74
CA ASP A 404 -14.63 7.12 0.77
C ASP A 404 -13.32 6.34 0.95
N VAL A 405 -13.50 5.03 1.14
CA VAL A 405 -12.44 4.05 1.42
C VAL A 405 -11.66 3.65 0.16
N GLY A 406 -12.15 4.01 -1.02
CA GLY A 406 -11.56 3.67 -2.32
C GLY A 406 -10.40 4.55 -2.79
N ASN A 407 -9.76 5.36 -1.94
CA ASN A 407 -8.73 6.32 -2.39
C ASN A 407 -7.27 5.84 -2.26
N ASN A 408 -7.01 4.70 -1.61
CA ASN A 408 -5.66 4.20 -1.37
C ASN A 408 -5.51 2.71 -1.69
N GLU A 409 -4.28 2.19 -1.58
CA GLU A 409 -3.95 0.77 -1.81
C GLU A 409 -4.66 -0.20 -0.83
N GLY A 410 -5.31 0.32 0.22
CA GLY A 410 -6.22 -0.43 1.10
C GLY A 410 -5.49 -1.38 2.05
N VAL A 411 -5.73 -2.68 1.88
CA VAL A 411 -5.16 -3.75 2.71
C VAL A 411 -3.64 -3.81 2.56
N ALA A 412 -2.92 -3.57 3.65
CA ALA A 412 -1.48 -3.77 3.73
C ALA A 412 -1.16 -5.23 4.08
N ARG A 413 -0.18 -5.82 3.39
CA ARG A 413 0.32 -7.18 3.64
C ARG A 413 0.97 -7.29 5.01
N ASP A 414 1.69 -6.24 5.40
CA ASP A 414 2.44 -6.18 6.65
C ASP A 414 2.54 -4.74 7.17
N ARG A 415 3.15 -4.59 8.35
CA ARG A 415 3.33 -3.28 9.00
C ARG A 415 4.29 -2.37 8.23
N ALA A 416 5.24 -2.92 7.48
CA ALA A 416 6.18 -2.12 6.70
C ALA A 416 5.49 -1.51 5.48
N GLU A 417 4.64 -2.26 4.78
CA GLU A 417 3.78 -1.74 3.72
C GLU A 417 2.79 -0.71 4.26
N MET A 418 2.19 -0.97 5.42
CA MET A 418 1.33 0.01 6.08
C MET A 418 2.08 1.31 6.41
N ARG A 419 3.32 1.20 6.91
CA ARG A 419 4.18 2.35 7.18
C ARG A 419 4.52 3.11 5.90
N ARG A 420 4.89 2.43 4.82
CA ARG A 420 5.14 3.07 3.51
C ARG A 420 3.90 3.75 2.94
N ASN A 421 2.74 3.12 3.07
CA ASN A 421 1.47 3.71 2.62
C ASN A 421 1.14 4.97 3.42
N TRP A 422 1.47 4.96 4.73
CA TRP A 422 1.39 6.16 5.56
C TRP A 422 2.38 7.25 5.14
N GLU A 423 3.66 6.92 4.94
CA GLU A 423 4.69 7.88 4.53
C GLU A 423 4.37 8.55 3.18
N LYS A 424 3.63 7.85 2.30
CA LYS A 424 3.12 8.41 1.04
C LYS A 424 1.81 9.20 1.19
N SER A 425 1.11 9.05 2.30
CA SER A 425 -0.17 9.72 2.52
C SER A 425 0.04 11.18 2.94
N ASN A 426 -0.99 12.00 2.76
CA ASN A 426 -1.00 13.39 3.22
C ASN A 426 -0.85 13.52 4.76
N TYR A 427 -0.90 12.41 5.52
CA TYR A 427 -0.70 12.38 6.97
C TYR A 427 0.76 12.34 7.42
N ALA A 428 1.73 12.10 6.53
CA ALA A 428 3.14 12.07 6.92
C ALA A 428 3.58 13.40 7.57
N TRP A 429 3.01 14.52 7.10
CA TRP A 429 3.27 15.86 7.64
C TRP A 429 2.59 16.12 9.00
N TRP A 430 1.43 15.51 9.27
CA TRP A 430 0.66 15.73 10.51
C TRP A 430 1.39 15.25 11.77
N VAL A 431 2.12 14.13 11.69
CA VAL A 431 2.85 13.58 12.85
C VAL A 431 4.00 14.49 13.29
N ARG A 432 4.56 15.29 12.36
CA ARG A 432 5.57 16.31 12.71
C ARG A 432 4.97 17.44 13.57
N ARG A 433 3.65 17.66 13.51
CA ARG A 433 2.93 18.74 14.22
C ARG A 433 2.13 18.31 15.44
N LEU A 434 2.03 17.01 15.73
CA LEU A 434 1.23 16.48 16.85
C LEU A 434 2.12 15.72 17.87
N PRO A 435 3.03 16.43 18.58
CA PRO A 435 3.99 15.82 19.51
C PRO A 435 3.34 15.06 20.67
N GLU A 436 2.12 15.43 21.07
CA GLU A 436 1.35 14.82 22.16
C GLU A 436 0.96 13.36 21.87
N TYR A 437 1.11 12.89 20.63
CA TYR A 437 0.83 11.50 20.25
C TYR A 437 2.07 10.61 20.09
N ARG A 438 3.29 11.13 20.31
CA ARG A 438 4.54 10.33 20.24
C ARG A 438 4.59 9.16 21.25
N GLY A 439 3.81 9.24 22.34
CA GLY A 439 3.77 8.22 23.40
C GLY A 439 2.73 7.11 23.23
N MET A 440 1.77 7.24 22.31
CA MET A 440 0.73 6.23 22.13
C MET A 440 1.25 5.05 21.31
N ARG A 441 1.26 3.84 21.91
CA ARG A 441 1.55 2.58 21.22
C ARG A 441 0.39 2.21 20.28
N GLY A 442 0.41 2.75 19.07
CA GLY A 442 -0.52 2.50 17.98
C GLY A 442 0.02 3.15 16.70
N ASN A 443 -0.51 2.82 15.54
CA ASN A 443 -0.16 3.58 14.33
C ASN A 443 -1.02 4.85 14.20
N VAL A 444 -0.64 5.71 13.27
CA VAL A 444 -1.23 7.04 13.05
C VAL A 444 -2.75 7.00 12.89
N GLU A 445 -3.31 6.00 12.21
CA GLU A 445 -4.77 5.90 12.07
C GLU A 445 -5.50 5.72 13.39
N THR A 446 -4.93 4.96 14.33
CA THR A 446 -5.51 4.83 15.67
C THR A 446 -5.56 6.20 16.37
N LEU A 447 -4.53 7.02 16.16
CA LEU A 447 -4.47 8.39 16.69
C LEU A 447 -5.48 9.31 16.00
N LEU A 448 -5.65 9.17 14.68
CA LEU A 448 -6.67 9.90 13.92
C LEU A 448 -8.08 9.55 14.40
N PHE A 449 -8.40 8.26 14.59
CA PHE A 449 -9.69 7.85 15.16
C PHE A 449 -9.91 8.42 16.57
N HIS A 450 -8.89 8.41 17.42
CA HIS A 450 -8.97 9.00 18.74
C HIS A 450 -9.15 10.53 18.70
N ARG A 451 -8.46 11.22 17.78
CA ARG A 451 -8.64 12.66 17.53
C ARG A 451 -10.07 12.96 17.07
N LEU A 452 -10.62 12.16 16.16
CA LEU A 452 -12.02 12.31 15.70
C LEU A 452 -13.02 12.12 16.85
N ALA A 453 -12.76 11.16 17.75
CA ALA A 453 -13.53 11.01 18.98
C ALA A 453 -13.45 12.27 19.87
N LYS A 454 -12.27 12.88 20.00
CA LYS A 454 -12.08 14.15 20.74
C LYS A 454 -12.82 15.33 20.10
N VAL A 455 -12.72 15.50 18.78
CA VAL A 455 -13.41 16.58 18.04
C VAL A 455 -14.92 16.45 18.22
N TYR A 456 -15.45 15.24 18.03
CA TYR A 456 -16.87 14.96 18.25
C TYR A 456 -17.30 15.24 19.70
N ASN A 457 -16.49 14.83 20.70
CA ASN A 457 -16.74 15.12 22.12
C ASN A 457 -16.79 16.63 22.42
N GLY A 458 -15.93 17.44 21.78
CA GLY A 458 -15.93 18.89 21.93
C GLY A 458 -17.25 19.53 21.47
N HIS A 459 -17.69 19.21 20.24
CA HIS A 459 -18.98 19.67 19.73
C HIS A 459 -20.17 19.15 20.54
N PHE A 460 -20.05 17.93 21.08
CA PHE A 460 -21.07 17.35 21.93
C PHE A 460 -21.21 18.09 23.27
N ALA A 461 -20.08 18.41 23.90
CA ALA A 461 -20.03 19.12 25.17
C ALA A 461 -20.63 20.53 25.08
N GLU A 462 -20.38 21.23 23.97
CA GLU A 462 -20.96 22.56 23.67
C GLU A 462 -22.50 22.57 23.76
N VAL A 463 -23.13 21.47 23.35
CA VAL A 463 -24.58 21.38 23.12
C VAL A 463 -25.33 20.90 24.35
N THR A 464 -24.71 19.97 25.07
CA THR A 464 -25.29 19.25 26.21
C THR A 464 -24.86 19.80 27.56
N GLY A 465 -23.85 20.69 27.59
CA GLY A 465 -23.24 21.17 28.82
C GLY A 465 -22.37 20.14 29.54
N GLY A 466 -22.14 18.95 28.94
CA GLY A 466 -21.34 17.88 29.54
C GLY A 466 -20.85 16.84 28.53
N GLY A 467 -19.54 16.86 28.26
CA GLY A 467 -18.85 15.82 27.48
C GLY A 467 -18.37 14.64 28.33
N LEU A 468 -17.68 13.70 27.69
CA LEU A 468 -16.81 12.75 28.39
C LEU A 468 -15.54 13.49 28.83
N SER A 469 -15.07 13.22 30.06
CA SER A 469 -13.72 13.64 30.44
C SER A 469 -12.69 12.95 29.55
N GLU A 470 -11.49 13.52 29.42
CA GLU A 470 -10.44 12.94 28.58
C GLU A 470 -10.09 11.50 28.99
N ALA A 471 -10.01 11.24 30.30
CA ALA A 471 -9.72 9.91 30.83
C ALA A 471 -10.84 8.89 30.53
N GLU A 472 -12.11 9.31 30.58
CA GLU A 472 -13.24 8.44 30.23
C GLU A 472 -13.28 8.14 28.74
N LEU A 473 -13.08 9.17 27.89
CA LEU A 473 -13.03 9.01 26.44
C LEU A 473 -11.91 8.06 26.05
N GLU A 474 -10.70 8.26 26.58
CA GLU A 474 -9.56 7.39 26.33
C GLU A 474 -9.82 5.96 26.84
N GLY A 475 -10.43 5.81 28.02
CA GLY A 475 -10.81 4.53 28.58
C GLY A 475 -11.77 3.74 27.68
N ILE A 476 -12.87 4.37 27.26
CA ILE A 476 -13.86 3.79 26.36
C ILE A 476 -13.23 3.43 25.01
N PHE A 477 -12.49 4.36 24.41
CA PHE A 477 -11.84 4.16 23.12
C PHE A 477 -10.85 2.99 23.17
N ARG A 478 -10.00 2.94 24.20
CA ARG A 478 -8.97 1.90 24.37
C ARG A 478 -9.58 0.52 24.60
N GLU A 479 -10.68 0.43 25.36
CA GLU A 479 -11.41 -0.83 25.53
C GLU A 479 -12.01 -1.31 24.21
N ALA A 480 -12.77 -0.45 23.54
CA ALA A 480 -13.37 -0.72 22.24
C ALA A 480 -12.32 -1.08 21.17
N TYR A 481 -11.17 -0.41 21.16
CA TYR A 481 -10.03 -0.74 20.31
C TYR A 481 -9.54 -2.16 20.53
N ARG A 482 -9.41 -2.60 21.79
CA ARG A 482 -9.00 -3.97 22.10
C ARG A 482 -10.04 -4.99 21.65
N GLU A 483 -11.33 -4.66 21.73
CA GLU A 483 -12.41 -5.50 21.21
C GLU A 483 -12.32 -5.62 19.68
N GLY A 484 -12.21 -4.50 18.97
CA GLY A 484 -12.04 -4.49 17.51
C GLY A 484 -10.81 -5.29 17.07
N ARG A 485 -9.69 -5.16 17.79
CA ARG A 485 -8.46 -5.95 17.60
C ARG A 485 -8.64 -7.46 17.77
N ARG A 486 -9.72 -7.89 18.43
CA ARG A 486 -10.13 -9.29 18.59
C ARG A 486 -11.20 -9.71 17.58
N GLY A 487 -11.50 -8.87 16.59
CA GLY A 487 -12.52 -9.14 15.56
C GLY A 487 -13.95 -8.83 16.00
N VAL A 488 -14.15 -8.08 17.09
CA VAL A 488 -15.50 -7.65 17.49
C VAL A 488 -15.98 -6.57 16.51
N SER A 489 -17.12 -6.83 15.89
CA SER A 489 -17.74 -5.92 14.93
C SER A 489 -18.07 -4.55 15.56
N ALA A 490 -17.70 -3.49 14.86
CA ALA A 490 -18.13 -2.12 15.13
C ALA A 490 -19.57 -1.85 14.64
N SER A 491 -20.08 -2.64 13.68
CA SER A 491 -21.43 -2.50 13.13
C SER A 491 -22.50 -3.31 13.87
N ASP A 492 -22.14 -4.10 14.89
CA ASP A 492 -23.09 -4.91 15.66
C ASP A 492 -23.76 -4.10 16.80
N PRO A 493 -25.06 -3.77 16.69
CA PRO A 493 -25.79 -3.06 17.74
C PRO A 493 -25.92 -3.85 19.04
N ARG A 494 -25.75 -5.18 19.04
CA ARG A 494 -25.82 -6.00 20.25
C ARG A 494 -24.61 -5.79 21.17
N ARG A 495 -23.48 -5.37 20.61
CA ARG A 495 -22.22 -5.09 21.35
C ARG A 495 -22.09 -3.64 21.79
N SER A 496 -22.88 -2.77 21.19
CA SER A 496 -22.96 -1.35 21.48
C SER A 496 -23.60 -1.09 22.85
N LEU A 497 -23.06 -0.15 23.65
CA LEU A 497 -23.56 0.22 24.99
C LEU A 497 -23.42 -0.88 26.07
N THR A 498 -22.43 -1.77 25.96
CA THR A 498 -22.17 -2.77 27.00
C THR A 498 -21.25 -2.21 28.09
N VAL A 499 -21.82 -1.62 29.14
CA VAL A 499 -21.18 -1.61 30.47
C VAL A 499 -21.79 -2.75 31.25
N ARG A 500 -21.17 -3.93 31.23
CA ARG A 500 -21.28 -4.82 32.38
C ARG A 500 -20.11 -4.49 33.31
N PRO A 501 -20.34 -4.12 34.58
CA PRO A 501 -19.27 -4.21 35.56
C PRO A 501 -18.79 -5.67 35.60
N ARG A 502 -17.49 -5.90 35.37
CA ARG A 502 -16.90 -7.24 35.31
C ARG A 502 -17.03 -7.95 36.67
N PRO A 503 -17.46 -9.23 36.71
CA PRO A 503 -16.87 -10.21 37.62
C PRO A 503 -15.56 -10.75 37.01
N ARG A 504 -14.60 -11.06 37.89
CA ARG A 504 -13.25 -11.53 37.54
C ARG A 504 -13.24 -12.92 36.89
N THR A 505 -12.25 -13.09 35.99
CA THR A 505 -11.59 -14.33 35.56
C THR A 505 -12.42 -15.49 35.01
N ARG A 506 -12.38 -15.65 33.67
CA ARG A 506 -12.37 -16.97 33.01
C ARG A 506 -11.33 -16.97 31.88
N THR A 507 -10.71 -18.13 31.72
CA THR A 507 -9.40 -18.42 31.11
C THR A 507 -9.32 -18.28 29.58
N ARG A 508 -8.08 -18.13 29.13
CA ARG A 508 -7.61 -17.63 27.82
C ARG A 508 -7.42 -18.73 26.76
N GLU A 509 -7.90 -19.96 26.97
CA GLU A 509 -7.46 -21.11 26.16
C GLU A 509 -8.25 -21.37 24.87
N GLU A 510 -9.46 -20.84 24.68
CA GLU A 510 -10.32 -21.43 23.64
C GLU A 510 -10.32 -20.80 22.24
N ARG A 511 -9.66 -19.67 21.95
CA ARG A 511 -9.91 -18.99 20.64
C ARG A 511 -8.68 -18.42 19.93
N GLY A 512 -7.58 -19.18 19.93
CA GLY A 512 -6.41 -18.89 19.10
C GLY A 512 -6.41 -19.66 17.78
N ALA A 513 -7.24 -19.28 16.81
CA ALA A 513 -7.15 -19.78 15.44
C ALA A 513 -7.71 -18.75 14.44
N SER A 514 -6.84 -18.08 13.67
CA SER A 514 -6.86 -18.08 12.19
C SER A 514 -6.08 -16.91 11.56
N SER A 515 -4.86 -17.18 11.07
CA SER A 515 -4.50 -16.88 9.68
C SER A 515 -4.26 -18.23 9.00
N GLN A 516 -5.33 -18.98 8.79
CA GLN A 516 -5.24 -20.36 8.31
C GLN A 516 -4.76 -20.38 6.86
N ASP A 517 -3.78 -21.23 6.57
CA ASP A 517 -3.66 -21.84 5.24
C ASP A 517 -5.05 -22.41 4.89
N PRO A 518 -5.73 -21.89 3.85
CA PRO A 518 -7.09 -22.31 3.50
C PRO A 518 -7.17 -23.81 3.16
N PHE A 519 -6.02 -24.46 2.94
CA PHE A 519 -5.91 -25.89 2.68
C PHE A 519 -5.28 -26.67 3.84
N ALA A 520 -5.10 -26.07 5.03
CA ALA A 520 -4.53 -26.74 6.19
C ALA A 520 -5.26 -28.05 6.54
N ARG A 521 -6.59 -28.07 6.41
CA ARG A 521 -7.42 -29.26 6.65
C ARG A 521 -7.16 -30.39 5.65
N TYR A 522 -6.61 -30.07 4.48
CA TYR A 522 -6.27 -31.02 3.42
C TYR A 522 -4.78 -31.38 3.39
N ARG A 523 -3.94 -30.79 4.26
CA ARG A 523 -2.52 -31.13 4.30
C ARG A 523 -2.26 -32.39 5.11
N ARG A 524 -1.37 -33.22 4.58
CA ARG A 524 -0.76 -34.37 5.25
C ARG A 524 0.35 -33.89 6.20
N PRO A 525 0.78 -34.72 7.16
CA PRO A 525 1.85 -34.39 8.10
C PRO A 525 3.21 -34.05 7.45
N ASP A 526 3.47 -34.56 6.25
CA ASP A 526 4.66 -34.29 5.42
C ASP A 526 4.57 -33.01 4.59
N GLY A 527 3.45 -32.28 4.71
CA GLY A 527 3.21 -31.03 4.02
C GLY A 527 2.56 -31.14 2.64
N THR A 528 2.32 -32.34 2.10
CA THR A 528 1.60 -32.51 0.81
C THR A 528 0.08 -32.46 0.96
N LEU A 529 -0.68 -32.26 -0.13
CA LEU A 529 -2.15 -32.20 -0.09
C LEU A 529 -2.83 -33.55 -0.32
N ARG A 530 -3.94 -33.79 0.37
CA ARG A 530 -4.89 -34.89 0.15
C ARG A 530 -5.85 -34.52 -0.98
N TRP A 531 -5.43 -34.73 -2.22
CA TRP A 531 -6.15 -34.24 -3.41
C TRP A 531 -7.57 -34.80 -3.55
N LYS A 532 -7.79 -36.08 -3.22
CA LYS A 532 -9.14 -36.67 -3.26
C LYS A 532 -10.11 -35.95 -2.31
N GLU A 533 -9.68 -35.64 -1.09
CA GLU A 533 -10.49 -34.92 -0.11
C GLU A 533 -10.68 -33.45 -0.51
N LEU A 534 -9.61 -32.79 -0.98
CA LEU A 534 -9.62 -31.41 -1.45
C LEU A 534 -10.62 -31.19 -2.60
N THR A 535 -10.63 -32.09 -3.58
CA THR A 535 -11.50 -31.97 -4.76
C THR A 535 -12.93 -32.40 -4.45
N ARG A 536 -13.12 -33.47 -3.67
CA ARG A 536 -14.46 -33.93 -3.24
C ARG A 536 -15.21 -32.84 -2.48
N ASP A 537 -14.50 -32.08 -1.66
CA ASP A 537 -15.08 -31.01 -0.84
C ASP A 537 -15.22 -29.68 -1.61
N GLY A 538 -14.87 -29.63 -2.90
CA GLY A 538 -14.96 -28.43 -3.72
C GLY A 538 -14.03 -27.28 -3.31
N ALA A 539 -13.20 -27.45 -2.29
CA ALA A 539 -12.40 -26.39 -1.69
C ALA A 539 -11.35 -25.78 -2.63
N ALA A 540 -10.91 -26.55 -3.64
CA ALA A 540 -10.07 -26.03 -4.72
C ALA A 540 -10.76 -24.96 -5.59
N ARG A 541 -12.11 -24.94 -5.63
CA ARG A 541 -12.90 -23.96 -6.38
C ARG A 541 -13.16 -22.65 -5.61
N GLU A 542 -13.05 -22.67 -4.28
CA GLU A 542 -13.41 -21.54 -3.41
C GLU A 542 -12.20 -20.65 -3.03
N GLY A 543 -10.96 -21.10 -3.27
CA GLY A 543 -9.75 -20.30 -3.06
C GLY A 543 -9.53 -19.26 -4.16
N ALA A 544 -9.47 -17.97 -3.78
CA ALA A 544 -9.34 -16.82 -4.67
C ALA A 544 -8.28 -16.98 -5.79
N GLY A 545 -8.71 -16.96 -7.06
CA GLY A 545 -7.85 -16.90 -8.26
C GLY A 545 -7.59 -18.24 -8.94
N LEU A 546 -8.63 -18.86 -9.52
CA LEU A 546 -8.69 -20.25 -10.00
C LEU A 546 -7.51 -20.73 -10.89
N ALA A 547 -6.97 -19.87 -11.75
CA ALA A 547 -6.05 -20.33 -12.82
C ALA A 547 -4.57 -20.35 -12.43
N HIS A 548 -4.05 -19.29 -11.79
CA HIS A 548 -2.63 -19.21 -11.40
C HIS A 548 -2.37 -19.99 -10.11
N PHE A 549 -3.33 -20.00 -9.19
CA PHE A 549 -3.18 -20.68 -7.92
C PHE A 549 -3.16 -22.21 -8.10
N ALA A 550 -4.03 -22.76 -8.95
CA ALA A 550 -4.06 -24.20 -9.23
C ALA A 550 -2.78 -24.70 -9.93
N LEU A 551 -2.25 -23.95 -10.90
CA LEU A 551 -1.02 -24.32 -11.60
C LEU A 551 0.23 -24.17 -10.70
N ALA A 552 0.33 -23.07 -9.94
CA ALA A 552 1.45 -22.88 -9.02
C ALA A 552 1.42 -23.88 -7.86
N LEU A 553 0.24 -24.17 -7.31
CA LEU A 553 0.04 -25.22 -6.30
C LEU A 553 0.36 -26.60 -6.89
N PHE A 554 -0.06 -26.88 -8.13
CA PHE A 554 0.28 -28.10 -8.85
C PHE A 554 1.78 -28.28 -9.00
N LEU A 555 2.51 -27.29 -9.51
CA LEU A 555 3.95 -27.40 -9.76
C LEU A 555 4.74 -27.53 -8.45
N LYS A 556 4.30 -26.84 -7.40
CA LYS A 556 4.86 -26.95 -6.05
C LYS A 556 4.62 -28.33 -5.43
N GLU A 557 3.39 -28.85 -5.51
CA GLU A 557 3.04 -30.17 -4.97
C GLU A 557 3.61 -31.32 -5.83
N LEU A 558 3.74 -31.15 -7.15
CA LEU A 558 4.43 -32.09 -8.03
C LEU A 558 5.90 -32.21 -7.63
N ALA A 559 6.58 -31.08 -7.35
CA ALA A 559 7.96 -31.09 -6.86
C ALA A 559 8.06 -31.79 -5.50
N ALA A 560 7.12 -31.54 -4.58
CA ALA A 560 7.08 -32.18 -3.27
C ALA A 560 6.81 -33.69 -3.35
N VAL A 561 5.83 -34.12 -4.16
CA VAL A 561 5.48 -35.54 -4.36
C VAL A 561 6.59 -36.27 -5.13
N ALA A 562 7.20 -35.66 -6.15
CA ALA A 562 8.33 -36.25 -6.87
C ALA A 562 9.55 -36.44 -5.96
N ALA A 563 9.81 -35.50 -5.03
CA ALA A 563 10.88 -35.62 -4.05
C ALA A 563 10.67 -36.79 -3.06
N THR A 564 9.44 -37.28 -2.88
CA THR A 564 9.17 -38.42 -2.00
C THR A 564 9.51 -39.78 -2.63
N GLY A 565 9.58 -39.88 -3.96
CA GLY A 565 9.85 -41.13 -4.67
C GLY A 565 8.77 -42.22 -4.56
N ASP A 566 7.66 -41.95 -3.88
CA ASP A 566 6.58 -42.92 -3.62
C ASP A 566 5.59 -42.98 -4.79
N ARG A 567 5.54 -44.14 -5.46
CA ARG A 567 4.70 -44.39 -6.63
C ARG A 567 3.20 -44.21 -6.34
N ALA A 568 2.72 -44.66 -5.19
CA ALA A 568 1.30 -44.58 -4.86
C ALA A 568 0.84 -43.13 -4.66
N ARG A 569 1.74 -42.28 -4.16
CA ARG A 569 1.50 -40.83 -4.01
C ARG A 569 1.51 -40.10 -5.34
N ILE A 570 2.39 -40.50 -6.25
CA ILE A 570 2.42 -39.96 -7.61
C ILE A 570 1.11 -40.30 -8.33
N GLU A 571 0.64 -41.55 -8.22
CA GLU A 571 -0.63 -41.99 -8.81
C GLU A 571 -1.83 -41.23 -8.20
N GLU A 572 -1.91 -41.10 -6.87
CA GLU A 572 -2.98 -40.34 -6.21
C GLU A 572 -3.00 -38.86 -6.59
N PHE A 573 -1.82 -38.25 -6.74
CA PHE A 573 -1.66 -36.87 -7.19
C PHE A 573 -2.24 -36.67 -8.60
N PHE A 574 -1.95 -37.60 -9.53
CA PHE A 574 -2.48 -37.53 -10.89
C PHE A 574 -3.97 -37.82 -10.99
N ASP A 575 -4.49 -38.76 -10.20
CA ASP A 575 -5.92 -39.03 -10.08
C ASP A 575 -6.68 -37.81 -9.56
N GLY A 576 -6.11 -37.14 -8.54
CA GLY A 576 -6.62 -35.88 -8.03
C GLY A 576 -6.66 -34.78 -9.09
N LEU A 577 -5.64 -34.72 -9.96
CA LEU A 577 -5.54 -33.72 -11.01
C LEU A 577 -6.62 -33.85 -12.09
N LEU A 578 -6.94 -35.09 -12.48
CA LEU A 578 -8.00 -35.41 -13.46
C LEU A 578 -9.38 -34.91 -13.03
N SER A 579 -9.60 -34.74 -11.74
CA SER A 579 -10.86 -34.24 -11.17
C SER A 579 -10.97 -32.71 -11.08
N THR A 580 -9.92 -31.97 -11.45
CA THR A 580 -9.89 -30.49 -11.37
C THR A 580 -10.04 -29.82 -12.74
N ASP A 581 -10.41 -28.52 -12.77
CA ASP A 581 -10.41 -27.69 -13.99
C ASP A 581 -8.99 -27.43 -14.56
N PHE A 582 -7.96 -28.11 -14.05
CA PHE A 582 -6.57 -28.03 -14.48
C PHE A 582 -6.43 -28.19 -16.00
N TYR A 583 -7.10 -29.16 -16.61
CA TYR A 583 -7.03 -29.41 -18.05
C TYR A 583 -7.65 -28.29 -18.89
N ARG A 584 -8.60 -27.52 -18.33
CA ARG A 584 -9.19 -26.35 -18.99
C ARG A 584 -8.22 -25.17 -19.01
N HIS A 585 -7.55 -24.89 -17.90
CA HIS A 585 -6.59 -23.79 -17.80
C HIS A 585 -5.23 -24.12 -18.43
N TYR A 586 -4.74 -25.35 -18.27
CA TYR A 586 -3.61 -25.87 -19.03
C TYR A 586 -3.92 -25.93 -20.52
N GLY A 587 -5.15 -26.28 -20.90
CA GLY A 587 -5.64 -26.20 -22.29
C GLY A 587 -5.55 -24.78 -22.86
N LEU A 588 -5.91 -23.75 -22.08
CA LEU A 588 -5.72 -22.35 -22.46
C LEU A 588 -4.25 -21.93 -22.54
N PHE A 589 -3.40 -22.39 -21.62
CA PHE A 589 -1.94 -22.18 -21.71
C PHE A 589 -1.37 -22.83 -22.97
N VAL A 590 -1.71 -24.09 -23.26
CA VAL A 590 -1.26 -24.83 -24.44
C VAL A 590 -1.82 -24.21 -25.73
N ALA A 591 -3.08 -23.76 -25.72
CA ALA A 591 -3.67 -23.03 -26.82
C ALA A 591 -2.94 -21.70 -27.06
N GLY A 592 -2.65 -20.92 -26.02
CA GLY A 592 -1.86 -19.69 -26.13
C GLY A 592 -0.43 -19.95 -26.61
N ALA A 593 0.22 -20.98 -26.09
CA ALA A 593 1.53 -21.43 -26.53
C ALA A 593 1.54 -21.85 -28.01
N ARG A 594 0.53 -22.60 -28.47
CA ARG A 594 0.40 -22.97 -29.89
C ARG A 594 0.02 -21.81 -30.80
N LEU A 595 -0.85 -20.92 -30.36
CA LEU A 595 -1.17 -19.70 -31.11
C LEU A 595 0.05 -18.79 -31.22
N GLY A 596 0.85 -18.66 -30.15
CA GLY A 596 2.14 -17.96 -30.17
C GLY A 596 3.14 -18.61 -31.12
N GLU A 597 3.18 -19.95 -31.17
CA GLU A 597 4.05 -20.68 -32.09
C GLU A 597 3.63 -20.51 -33.56
N ILE A 598 2.34 -20.59 -33.85
CA ILE A 598 1.78 -20.39 -35.19
C ILE A 598 1.98 -18.94 -35.64
N GLY A 599 1.69 -17.97 -34.76
CA GLY A 599 1.91 -16.55 -35.02
C GLY A 599 3.39 -16.22 -35.27
N TYR A 600 4.29 -16.85 -34.51
CA TYR A 600 5.73 -16.74 -34.72
C TYR A 600 6.16 -17.30 -36.09
N ALA A 601 5.76 -18.54 -36.40
CA ALA A 601 6.13 -19.23 -37.63
C ALA A 601 5.61 -18.50 -38.88
N ARG A 602 4.40 -17.93 -38.79
CA ARG A 602 3.73 -17.25 -39.90
C ARG A 602 4.23 -15.82 -40.11
N SER A 603 4.58 -15.10 -39.04
CA SER A 603 4.83 -13.65 -39.11
C SER A 603 6.29 -13.26 -38.87
N LEU A 604 6.98 -13.87 -37.90
CA LEU A 604 8.29 -13.44 -37.41
C LEU A 604 9.45 -14.30 -37.92
N GLN A 605 9.23 -15.61 -38.12
CA GLN A 605 10.29 -16.56 -38.48
C GLN A 605 11.04 -16.18 -39.77
N ARG A 606 10.34 -15.57 -40.75
CA ARG A 606 10.93 -15.11 -42.02
C ARG A 606 11.94 -13.96 -41.86
N PHE A 607 11.91 -13.25 -40.74
CA PHE A 607 12.73 -12.05 -40.50
C PHE A 607 13.90 -12.28 -39.52
N VAL A 608 13.97 -13.43 -38.84
CA VAL A 608 15.01 -13.73 -37.84
C VAL A 608 15.99 -14.78 -38.39
N LYS A 609 17.09 -14.33 -39.01
CA LYS A 609 18.01 -15.18 -39.79
C LYS A 609 19.16 -15.91 -39.06
N PRO A 610 19.32 -15.85 -37.72
CA PRO A 610 20.11 -16.87 -37.00
C PRO A 610 19.22 -17.90 -36.29
N ARG A 611 19.45 -19.21 -36.54
CA ARG A 611 18.74 -20.34 -35.89
C ARG A 611 18.72 -20.25 -34.36
N PHE A 612 19.80 -19.77 -33.73
CA PHE A 612 19.87 -19.61 -32.28
C PHE A 612 18.89 -18.55 -31.74
N ILE A 613 18.88 -17.36 -32.34
CA ILE A 613 17.95 -16.27 -31.96
C ILE A 613 16.52 -16.72 -32.24
N ASN A 614 16.32 -17.47 -33.31
CA ASN A 614 15.03 -18.01 -33.70
C ASN A 614 14.46 -18.98 -32.65
N GLU A 615 15.27 -19.91 -32.13
CA GLU A 615 14.85 -20.86 -31.09
C GLU A 615 14.59 -20.19 -29.72
N VAL A 616 15.38 -19.19 -29.34
CA VAL A 616 15.19 -18.45 -28.08
C VAL A 616 13.96 -17.55 -28.15
N LEU A 617 13.80 -16.79 -29.25
CA LEU A 617 12.61 -15.96 -29.46
C LEU A 617 11.34 -16.79 -29.57
N LYS A 618 11.38 -17.93 -30.28
CA LYS A 618 10.25 -18.86 -30.36
C LYS A 618 9.86 -19.36 -28.97
N THR A 619 10.83 -19.83 -28.17
CA THR A 619 10.57 -20.33 -26.81
C THR A 619 9.98 -19.24 -25.92
N ASN A 620 10.56 -18.03 -25.92
CA ASN A 620 10.11 -16.93 -25.08
C ASN A 620 8.74 -16.40 -25.52
N LEU A 621 8.46 -16.34 -26.83
CA LEU A 621 7.16 -15.88 -27.34
C LEU A 621 6.05 -16.91 -27.08
N VAL A 622 6.36 -18.21 -27.17
CA VAL A 622 5.44 -19.29 -26.85
C VAL A 622 5.11 -19.29 -25.35
N LEU A 623 6.11 -19.10 -24.49
CA LEU A 623 5.91 -18.94 -23.04
C LEU A 623 5.17 -17.65 -22.71
N ALA A 624 5.52 -16.52 -23.35
CA ALA A 624 4.85 -15.24 -23.22
C ALA A 624 3.36 -15.35 -23.57
N ALA A 625 3.03 -15.97 -24.70
CA ALA A 625 1.65 -16.16 -25.14
C ALA A 625 0.90 -17.14 -24.23
N GLY A 626 1.55 -18.21 -23.78
CA GLY A 626 0.99 -19.16 -22.82
C GLY A 626 0.69 -18.51 -21.46
N LEU A 627 1.53 -17.60 -20.97
CA LEU A 627 1.34 -16.88 -19.71
C LEU A 627 0.36 -15.72 -19.82
N ALA A 628 0.35 -15.00 -20.95
CA ALA A 628 -0.51 -13.85 -21.18
C ALA A 628 -1.96 -14.26 -21.44
N LEU A 629 -2.22 -15.33 -22.20
CA LEU A 629 -3.57 -15.67 -22.62
C LEU A 629 -4.53 -15.97 -21.45
N PRO A 630 -4.14 -16.73 -20.40
CA PRO A 630 -4.97 -16.92 -19.21
C PRO A 630 -5.18 -15.62 -18.41
N GLN A 631 -4.20 -14.71 -18.41
CA GLN A 631 -4.29 -13.42 -17.71
C GLN A 631 -5.22 -12.44 -18.44
N ILE A 632 -5.19 -12.45 -19.77
CA ILE A 632 -6.10 -11.68 -20.62
C ILE A 632 -7.53 -12.24 -20.47
N ALA A 633 -7.70 -13.55 -20.55
CA ALA A 633 -9.01 -14.20 -20.40
C ALA A 633 -9.62 -14.03 -19.00
N SER A 634 -8.80 -13.78 -17.98
CA SER A 634 -9.25 -13.52 -16.60
C SER A 634 -9.31 -12.04 -16.22
N GLY A 635 -8.99 -11.11 -17.15
CA GLY A 635 -8.98 -9.67 -16.89
C GLY A 635 -7.92 -9.20 -15.89
N SER A 636 -6.89 -10.01 -15.62
CA SER A 636 -5.86 -9.76 -14.58
C SER A 636 -4.49 -9.36 -15.13
N PHE A 637 -4.38 -9.13 -16.43
CA PHE A 637 -3.10 -8.87 -17.10
C PHE A 637 -2.46 -7.54 -16.63
N SER A 638 -1.23 -7.61 -16.10
CA SER A 638 -0.40 -6.45 -15.74
C SER A 638 0.91 -6.50 -16.52
N GLY A 639 1.09 -5.57 -17.47
CA GLY A 639 2.25 -5.55 -18.36
C GLY A 639 3.60 -5.52 -17.63
N ARG A 640 3.71 -4.78 -16.51
CA ARG A 640 4.96 -4.68 -15.74
C ARG A 640 5.36 -6.00 -15.08
N ARG A 641 4.42 -6.71 -14.46
CA ARG A 641 4.68 -8.04 -13.85
C ARG A 641 4.95 -9.09 -14.91
N PHE A 642 4.25 -9.01 -16.04
CA PHE A 642 4.45 -9.89 -17.18
C PHE A 642 5.86 -9.76 -17.77
N VAL A 643 6.37 -8.54 -17.96
CA VAL A 643 7.73 -8.30 -18.48
C VAL A 643 8.80 -8.82 -17.52
N LEU A 644 8.66 -8.60 -16.21
CA LEU A 644 9.59 -9.13 -15.20
C LEU A 644 9.57 -10.67 -15.14
N SER A 645 8.38 -11.27 -15.19
CA SER A 645 8.22 -12.74 -15.23
C SER A 645 8.80 -13.32 -16.51
N LEU A 646 8.57 -12.67 -17.65
CA LEU A 646 9.07 -13.14 -18.94
C LEU A 646 10.58 -13.00 -19.06
N ALA A 647 11.16 -11.92 -18.53
CA ALA A 647 12.62 -11.70 -18.51
C ALA A 647 13.32 -12.72 -17.61
N SER A 648 12.80 -12.99 -16.41
CA SER A 648 13.34 -14.01 -15.50
C SER A 648 13.20 -15.43 -16.06
N LEU A 649 12.06 -15.76 -16.67
CA LEU A 649 11.84 -17.05 -17.35
C LEU A 649 12.74 -17.22 -18.58
N GLY A 650 12.95 -16.17 -19.37
CA GLY A 650 13.82 -16.20 -20.55
C GLY A 650 15.29 -16.43 -20.19
N LEU A 651 15.77 -15.78 -19.13
CA LEU A 651 17.11 -16.00 -18.57
C LEU A 651 17.24 -17.40 -17.95
N SER A 652 16.24 -17.86 -17.21
CA SER A 652 16.21 -19.19 -16.58
C SER A 652 16.19 -20.32 -17.62
N SER A 653 15.36 -20.21 -18.66
CA SER A 653 15.27 -21.21 -19.74
C SER A 653 16.57 -21.33 -20.52
N ALA A 654 17.25 -20.21 -20.80
CA ALA A 654 18.56 -20.21 -21.45
C ALA A 654 19.65 -20.83 -20.55
N ALA A 655 19.68 -20.48 -19.27
CA ALA A 655 20.63 -21.01 -18.29
C ALA A 655 20.44 -22.51 -18.03
N VAL A 656 19.18 -22.97 -17.88
CA VAL A 656 18.85 -24.40 -17.72
C VAL A 656 19.19 -25.18 -18.99
N LYS A 657 18.86 -24.68 -20.19
CA LYS A 657 19.26 -25.35 -21.44
C LYS A 657 20.78 -25.42 -21.62
N ALA A 658 21.53 -24.42 -21.15
CA ALA A 658 22.99 -24.45 -21.14
C ALA A 658 23.54 -25.44 -20.10
N GLY A 659 22.99 -25.46 -18.88
CA GLY A 659 23.39 -26.38 -17.80
C GLY A 659 23.02 -27.84 -18.06
N VAL A 660 21.82 -28.11 -18.58
CA VAL A 660 21.34 -29.45 -18.96
C VAL A 660 22.16 -30.02 -20.13
N ARG A 661 22.67 -29.17 -21.03
CA ARG A 661 23.64 -29.59 -22.07
C ARG A 661 25.01 -29.97 -21.49
N GLY A 662 25.37 -29.46 -20.31
CA GLY A 662 26.62 -29.78 -19.61
C GLY A 662 26.56 -31.04 -18.73
N LEU A 663 25.36 -31.57 -18.44
CA LEU A 663 25.19 -32.74 -17.57
C LEU A 663 25.30 -34.05 -18.38
N SER A 664 26.39 -34.79 -18.18
CA SER A 664 26.76 -36.01 -18.91
C SER A 664 25.70 -37.13 -18.88
N TRP A 665 24.90 -37.23 -17.82
CA TRP A 665 23.80 -38.23 -17.72
C TRP A 665 22.58 -37.91 -18.60
N VAL A 666 22.36 -36.64 -18.98
CA VAL A 666 21.30 -36.28 -19.93
C VAL A 666 21.74 -36.61 -21.37
N ALA A 667 23.04 -36.50 -21.65
CA ALA A 667 23.62 -37.02 -22.88
C ALA A 667 23.50 -38.55 -22.98
N SER A 668 23.55 -39.29 -21.86
CA SER A 668 23.33 -40.74 -21.87
C SER A 668 21.88 -41.14 -22.09
N LEU A 669 20.90 -40.38 -21.61
CA LEU A 669 19.47 -40.60 -21.93
C LEU A 669 19.16 -40.30 -23.40
N ARG A 670 19.80 -39.26 -23.96
CA ARG A 670 19.69 -38.92 -25.39
C ARG A 670 20.38 -39.97 -26.27
N SER A 671 21.52 -40.51 -25.83
CA SER A 671 22.23 -41.59 -26.53
C SER A 671 21.51 -42.94 -26.40
N GLN A 672 20.84 -43.22 -25.29
CA GLN A 672 19.94 -44.38 -25.13
C GLN A 672 18.68 -44.26 -25.99
N ARG A 673 18.19 -43.05 -26.26
CA ARG A 673 17.11 -42.80 -27.23
C ARG A 673 17.56 -43.02 -28.68
N GLY A 674 18.84 -42.81 -28.98
CA GLY A 674 19.47 -43.09 -30.28
C GLY A 674 19.89 -44.56 -30.46
N ARG A 675 20.24 -45.26 -29.37
CA ARG A 675 20.60 -46.68 -29.37
C ARG A 675 19.36 -47.56 -29.20
N GLY A 676 18.51 -47.64 -30.22
CA GLY A 676 17.68 -48.80 -30.63
C GLY A 676 16.85 -49.62 -29.63
N LEU A 677 16.88 -49.39 -28.32
CA LEU A 677 16.23 -50.21 -27.29
C LEU A 677 14.70 -50.06 -27.33
N LEU A 678 14.20 -48.91 -27.79
CA LEU A 678 12.78 -48.66 -28.03
C LEU A 678 12.29 -49.13 -29.41
N ALA A 679 13.19 -49.51 -30.33
CA ALA A 679 12.78 -50.09 -31.61
C ALA A 679 12.37 -51.57 -31.49
N ARG A 680 12.85 -52.28 -30.45
CA ARG A 680 12.44 -53.67 -30.14
C ARG A 680 11.08 -53.79 -29.46
N PHE A 681 10.57 -52.71 -28.86
CA PHE A 681 9.20 -52.65 -28.35
C PHE A 681 8.36 -51.87 -29.35
N GLY A 682 7.75 -52.59 -30.30
CA GLY A 682 7.02 -52.04 -31.45
C GLY A 682 5.87 -51.07 -31.11
N LEU A 683 5.13 -50.66 -32.16
CA LEU A 683 4.06 -49.65 -32.24
C LEU A 683 3.06 -49.54 -31.06
N ARG A 684 2.99 -50.53 -30.15
CA ARG A 684 2.18 -50.52 -28.92
C ARG A 684 2.76 -49.70 -27.76
N ALA A 685 4.04 -49.30 -27.77
CA ALA A 685 4.63 -48.46 -26.71
C ALA A 685 4.49 -46.93 -26.94
N ARG A 686 3.85 -46.52 -28.03
CA ARG A 686 3.60 -45.11 -28.39
C ARG A 686 2.93 -44.26 -27.29
N PRO A 687 2.00 -44.79 -26.46
CA PRO A 687 1.41 -44.03 -25.35
C PRO A 687 2.39 -43.77 -24.20
N LEU A 688 3.22 -44.77 -23.84
CA LEU A 688 4.21 -44.66 -22.76
C LEU A 688 5.38 -43.75 -23.13
N ALA A 689 5.81 -43.77 -24.39
CA ALA A 689 6.82 -42.83 -24.89
C ALA A 689 6.34 -41.36 -24.88
N ARG A 690 5.02 -41.13 -24.99
CA ARG A 690 4.40 -39.80 -24.82
C ARG A 690 4.38 -39.37 -23.34
N LEU A 691 4.12 -40.29 -22.41
CA LEU A 691 4.21 -40.05 -20.96
C LEU A 691 5.64 -39.74 -20.49
N GLY A 692 6.66 -40.46 -20.99
CA GLY A 692 8.06 -40.18 -20.65
C GLY A 692 8.55 -38.81 -21.15
N GLY A 693 8.07 -38.34 -22.31
CA GLY A 693 8.32 -36.97 -22.78
C GLY A 693 7.64 -35.91 -21.92
N TRP A 694 6.47 -36.22 -21.37
CA TRP A 694 5.71 -35.33 -20.48
C TRP A 694 6.39 -35.17 -19.11
N VAL A 695 6.86 -36.25 -18.48
CA VAL A 695 7.59 -36.20 -17.20
C VAL A 695 8.88 -35.38 -17.33
N TYR A 696 9.61 -35.53 -18.43
CA TYR A 696 10.80 -34.73 -18.71
C TYR A 696 10.46 -33.23 -18.84
N THR A 697 9.38 -32.89 -19.56
CA THR A 697 8.94 -31.50 -19.75
C THR A 697 8.45 -30.87 -18.44
N ALA A 698 7.72 -31.62 -17.61
CA ALA A 698 7.26 -31.17 -16.31
C ALA A 698 8.43 -30.99 -15.31
N GLY A 699 9.40 -31.90 -15.33
CA GLY A 699 10.63 -31.78 -14.54
C GLY A 699 11.51 -30.60 -14.95
N GLU A 700 11.69 -30.37 -16.26
CA GLU A 700 12.39 -29.20 -16.80
C GLU A 700 11.69 -27.90 -16.38
N LEU A 701 10.35 -27.85 -16.44
CA LEU A 701 9.58 -26.69 -16.00
C LEU A 701 9.71 -26.44 -14.48
N ALA A 702 9.65 -27.49 -13.65
CA ALA A 702 9.81 -27.35 -12.21
C ALA A 702 11.20 -26.78 -11.82
N VAL A 703 12.25 -27.26 -12.49
CA VAL A 703 13.62 -26.73 -12.30
C VAL A 703 13.71 -25.28 -12.76
N VAL A 704 13.10 -24.94 -13.91
CA VAL A 704 13.06 -23.55 -14.41
C VAL A 704 12.35 -22.63 -13.42
N LEU A 705 11.26 -23.06 -12.78
CA LEU A 705 10.55 -22.27 -11.79
C LEU A 705 11.32 -22.10 -10.48
N LEU A 706 11.98 -23.15 -10.00
CA LEU A 706 12.86 -23.04 -8.83
C LEU A 706 14.05 -22.10 -9.08
N LEU A 707 14.62 -22.15 -10.28
CA LEU A 707 15.67 -21.24 -10.69
C LEU A 707 15.13 -19.81 -10.83
N ALA A 708 13.95 -19.63 -11.42
CA ALA A 708 13.32 -18.33 -11.57
C ALA A 708 13.06 -17.68 -10.20
N GLU A 709 12.57 -18.43 -9.19
CA GLU A 709 12.39 -17.92 -7.83
C GLU A 709 13.71 -17.50 -7.19
N THR A 710 14.78 -18.26 -7.44
CA THR A 710 16.12 -17.93 -6.93
C THR A 710 16.67 -16.66 -7.58
N ILE A 711 16.48 -16.51 -8.89
CA ILE A 711 16.89 -15.32 -9.64
C ILE A 711 16.06 -14.11 -9.24
N GLU A 712 14.74 -14.25 -9.10
CA GLU A 712 13.85 -13.17 -8.65
C GLU A 712 14.28 -12.66 -7.28
N ARG A 713 14.56 -13.57 -6.35
CA ARG A 713 15.05 -13.21 -5.01
C ARG A 713 16.39 -12.48 -5.05
N GLU A 714 17.37 -12.98 -5.80
CA GLU A 714 18.67 -12.33 -5.93
C GLU A 714 18.52 -10.94 -6.59
N VAL A 715 17.67 -10.81 -7.62
CA VAL A 715 17.40 -9.53 -8.28
C VAL A 715 16.72 -8.55 -7.33
N ASP A 716 15.73 -8.99 -6.56
CA ASP A 716 15.04 -8.14 -5.59
C ASP A 716 15.98 -7.70 -4.46
N GLU A 717 16.84 -8.60 -3.97
CA GLU A 717 17.88 -8.28 -2.97
C GLU A 717 18.86 -7.23 -3.53
N ARG A 718 19.34 -7.39 -4.77
CA ARG A 718 20.22 -6.40 -5.42
C ARG A 718 19.54 -5.07 -5.68
N LEU A 719 18.27 -5.07 -6.06
CA LEU A 719 17.50 -3.84 -6.26
C LEU A 719 17.21 -3.14 -4.93
N ALA A 720 16.94 -3.89 -3.86
CA ALA A 720 16.76 -3.34 -2.52
C ALA A 720 18.07 -2.70 -2.02
N GLU A 721 19.20 -3.39 -2.21
CA GLU A 721 20.53 -2.88 -1.88
C GLU A 721 20.84 -1.59 -2.66
N ALA A 722 20.61 -1.59 -3.98
CA ALA A 722 20.82 -0.41 -4.81
C ALA A 722 19.97 0.78 -4.34
N ARG A 723 18.69 0.56 -4.02
CA ARG A 723 17.81 1.62 -3.49
C ARG A 723 18.26 2.15 -2.13
N ALA A 724 18.69 1.26 -1.22
CA ALA A 724 19.17 1.65 0.10
C ALA A 724 20.45 2.51 -0.02
N ARG A 725 21.37 2.12 -0.91
CA ARG A 725 22.58 2.89 -1.24
C ARG A 725 22.26 4.22 -1.93
N ASP A 726 21.33 4.24 -2.87
CA ASP A 726 20.92 5.46 -3.57
C ASP A 726 20.25 6.47 -2.63
N ALA A 727 19.44 6.01 -1.67
CA ALA A 727 18.82 6.84 -0.65
C ALA A 727 19.87 7.42 0.31
N LEU A 728 20.85 6.61 0.71
CA LEU A 728 21.98 7.05 1.52
C LEU A 728 22.83 8.10 0.79
N GLY A 729 23.16 7.86 -0.47
CA GLY A 729 23.91 8.80 -1.30
C GLY A 729 23.20 10.14 -1.49
N GLU A 730 21.87 10.12 -1.63
CA GLU A 730 21.06 11.34 -1.74
C GLU A 730 21.03 12.13 -0.44
N ALA A 731 20.84 11.46 0.70
CA ALA A 731 20.87 12.10 2.01
C ALA A 731 22.26 12.68 2.32
N GLY A 732 23.33 11.95 1.98
CA GLY A 732 24.69 12.45 2.11
C GLY A 732 24.96 13.68 1.24
N LEU A 733 24.47 13.69 0.00
CA LEU A 733 24.61 14.85 -0.88
C LEU A 733 23.88 16.07 -0.30
N ARG A 734 22.64 15.90 0.19
CA ARG A 734 21.90 16.98 0.87
C ARG A 734 22.63 17.50 2.10
N PHE A 735 23.19 16.61 2.91
CA PHE A 735 23.97 16.98 4.09
C PHE A 735 25.22 17.79 3.71
N LEU A 736 26.03 17.32 2.75
CA LEU A 736 27.21 18.06 2.31
C LEU A 736 26.86 19.40 1.64
N SER A 737 25.74 19.49 0.92
CA SER A 737 25.23 20.77 0.40
C SER A 737 24.82 21.73 1.52
N ALA A 738 24.17 21.26 2.58
CA ALA A 738 23.82 22.09 3.74
C ALA A 738 25.08 22.57 4.49
N VAL A 739 26.11 21.73 4.57
CA VAL A 739 27.42 22.10 5.12
C VAL A 739 28.08 23.18 4.26
N ASP A 740 28.14 23.01 2.93
CA ASP A 740 28.73 24.03 2.05
C ASP A 740 27.98 25.37 2.14
N ALA A 741 26.65 25.37 2.14
CA ALA A 741 25.84 26.58 2.34
C ALA A 741 26.18 27.28 3.68
N ALA A 742 26.27 26.53 4.78
CA ALA A 742 26.66 27.09 6.06
C ALA A 742 28.10 27.63 6.10
N THR A 743 29.03 27.06 5.31
CA THR A 743 30.38 27.64 5.18
C THR A 743 30.37 29.01 4.51
N ARG A 744 29.29 29.36 3.79
CA ARG A 744 29.08 30.63 3.10
C ARG A 744 28.22 31.63 3.88
N ASP A 745 27.91 31.35 5.15
CA ASP A 745 26.98 32.13 5.99
C ASP A 745 25.53 32.15 5.45
N GLU A 746 25.15 31.15 4.66
CA GLU A 746 23.77 31.00 4.22
C GLU A 746 22.96 30.33 5.33
N ASP A 747 21.70 30.73 5.46
CA ASP A 747 20.77 30.22 6.47
C ASP A 747 20.39 28.77 6.12
N ALA A 748 21.26 27.83 6.48
CA ALA A 748 21.17 26.41 6.17
C ALA A 748 20.79 25.60 7.42
N ASP A 749 19.72 24.82 7.31
CA ASP A 749 19.26 23.93 8.38
C ASP A 749 20.12 22.64 8.44
N ILE A 750 21.35 22.79 8.94
CA ILE A 750 22.28 21.67 9.15
C ILE A 750 21.67 20.62 10.09
N ASP A 751 20.89 21.04 11.10
CA ASP A 751 20.32 20.11 12.07
C ASP A 751 19.34 19.15 11.39
N ALA A 752 18.44 19.67 10.55
CA ALA A 752 17.53 18.83 9.77
C ALA A 752 18.29 17.91 8.80
N ALA A 753 19.28 18.44 8.08
CA ALA A 753 20.08 17.65 7.13
C ALA A 753 20.88 16.53 7.83
N LEU A 754 21.41 16.80 9.03
CA LEU A 754 22.13 15.84 9.86
C LEU A 754 21.20 14.73 10.39
N VAL A 755 19.98 15.08 10.81
CA VAL A 755 18.95 14.11 11.23
C VAL A 755 18.57 13.20 10.06
N ASP A 756 18.29 13.76 8.89
CA ASP A 756 17.94 13.01 7.69
C ASP A 756 19.08 12.06 7.27
N TYR A 757 20.33 12.52 7.37
CA TYR A 757 21.50 11.70 7.05
C TYR A 757 21.69 10.53 8.04
N ALA A 758 21.53 10.78 9.33
CA ALA A 758 21.60 9.75 10.36
C ALA A 758 20.47 8.69 10.21
N GLU A 759 19.27 9.11 9.78
CA GLU A 759 18.16 8.19 9.50
C GLU A 759 18.42 7.34 8.26
N ALA A 760 19.02 7.91 7.21
CA ALA A 760 19.42 7.17 6.02
C ALA A 760 20.47 6.08 6.35
N TRP A 761 21.47 6.40 7.18
CA TRP A 761 22.43 5.41 7.67
C TRP A 761 21.79 4.31 8.54
N ARG A 762 20.84 4.67 9.41
CA ARG A 762 20.07 3.66 10.17
C ARG A 762 19.30 2.74 9.22
N SER A 763 18.60 3.30 8.24
CA SER A 763 17.83 2.55 7.26
C SER A 763 18.71 1.61 6.43
N TYR A 764 19.89 2.06 6.00
CA TYR A 764 20.87 1.21 5.33
C TYR A 764 21.34 0.05 6.21
N ARG A 765 21.66 0.32 7.47
CA ARG A 765 22.04 -0.72 8.45
C ARG A 765 20.90 -1.69 8.76
N ASP A 766 19.66 -1.24 8.77
CA ASP A 766 18.49 -2.10 8.96
C ASP A 766 18.28 -3.01 7.74
N HIS A 767 18.50 -2.50 6.53
CA HIS A 767 18.51 -3.31 5.31
C HIS A 767 19.57 -4.44 5.38
N LEU A 768 20.77 -4.16 5.90
CA LEU A 768 21.79 -5.20 6.10
C LEU A 768 21.35 -6.33 7.05
N TYR A 769 20.36 -6.08 7.93
CA TYR A 769 19.79 -7.09 8.83
C TYR A 769 18.61 -7.87 8.24
N GLU A 770 17.99 -7.41 7.16
CA GLU A 770 16.79 -8.05 6.60
C GLU A 770 16.97 -9.56 6.34
N PRO A 771 18.11 -10.05 5.79
CA PRO A 771 18.32 -11.49 5.59
C PRO A 771 18.30 -12.29 6.90
N LEU A 772 18.82 -11.71 7.98
CA LEU A 772 18.82 -12.33 9.32
C LEU A 772 17.40 -12.41 9.88
N LEU A 773 16.65 -11.31 9.81
CA LEU A 773 15.25 -11.26 10.25
C LEU A 773 14.36 -12.21 9.44
N ALA A 774 14.62 -12.34 8.14
CA ALA A 774 13.92 -13.29 7.28
C ALA A 774 14.19 -14.75 7.70
N GLU A 775 15.41 -15.10 8.11
CA GLU A 775 15.71 -16.44 8.62
C GLU A 775 15.05 -16.71 9.98
N GLU A 776 14.96 -15.71 10.86
CA GLU A 776 14.22 -15.83 12.13
C GLU A 776 12.72 -16.05 11.88
N ALA A 777 12.12 -15.34 10.92
CA ALA A 777 10.74 -15.56 10.50
C ALA A 777 10.52 -16.98 9.93
N ARG A 778 11.48 -17.51 9.15
CA ARG A 778 11.43 -18.88 8.63
C ARG A 778 11.53 -19.92 9.74
N LEU A 779 12.39 -19.70 10.74
CA LEU A 779 12.47 -20.57 11.93
C LEU A 779 11.13 -20.54 12.68
N ALA A 780 10.57 -19.37 12.94
CA ALA A 780 9.28 -19.23 13.62
C ALA A 780 8.16 -19.99 12.89
N ALA A 781 8.07 -19.85 11.55
CA ALA A 781 7.10 -20.57 10.74
C ALA A 781 7.32 -22.11 10.74
N ARG A 782 8.57 -22.58 10.83
CA ARG A 782 8.90 -24.00 10.98
C ARG A 782 8.49 -24.53 12.36
N LEU A 783 8.80 -23.78 13.43
CA LEU A 783 8.40 -24.11 14.79
C LEU A 783 6.87 -24.13 14.96
N GLU A 784 6.15 -23.22 14.31
CA GLU A 784 4.68 -23.24 14.32
C GLU A 784 4.12 -24.51 13.70
N ARG A 785 4.74 -25.03 12.63
CA ARG A 785 4.35 -26.33 12.05
C ARG A 785 4.63 -27.49 13.01
N VAL A 786 5.75 -27.46 13.72
CA VAL A 786 6.07 -28.48 14.73
C VAL A 786 5.10 -28.41 15.92
N ALA A 787 4.76 -27.20 16.38
CA ALA A 787 3.77 -26.99 17.44
C ALA A 787 2.36 -27.47 17.03
N ARG A 788 1.96 -27.25 15.77
CA ARG A 788 0.71 -27.81 15.22
C ARG A 788 0.72 -29.34 15.22
N ARG A 789 1.83 -29.96 14.80
CA ARG A 789 1.98 -31.43 14.85
C ARG A 789 1.91 -31.95 16.29
N ALA A 790 2.55 -31.26 17.24
CA ALA A 790 2.47 -31.61 18.66
C ALA A 790 1.02 -31.59 19.17
N LYS A 791 0.27 -30.53 18.85
CA LYS A 791 -1.15 -30.43 19.22
C LYS A 791 -1.98 -31.56 18.60
N LEU A 792 -1.82 -31.82 17.30
CA LEU A 792 -2.53 -32.91 16.64
C LEU A 792 -2.20 -34.28 17.25
N GLY A 793 -0.94 -34.49 17.68
CA GLY A 793 -0.54 -35.70 18.40
C GLY A 793 -1.22 -35.84 19.77
N ASP A 794 -1.41 -34.74 20.50
CA ASP A 794 -2.18 -34.73 21.75
C ASP A 794 -3.67 -35.04 21.51
N ASP A 795 -4.27 -34.47 20.46
CA ASP A 795 -5.66 -34.71 20.06
C ASP A 795 -5.86 -36.17 19.60
N GLU A 796 -4.92 -36.71 18.80
CA GLU A 796 -4.92 -38.11 18.36
C GLU A 796 -4.79 -39.09 19.53
N ARG A 797 -4.00 -38.74 20.57
CA ARG A 797 -3.90 -39.54 21.80
C ARG A 797 -5.26 -39.64 22.49
N ALA A 798 -5.95 -38.51 22.66
CA ALA A 798 -7.29 -38.49 23.28
C ALA A 798 -8.29 -39.33 22.46
N ALA A 799 -8.32 -39.13 21.14
CA ALA A 799 -9.21 -39.86 20.24
C ALA A 799 -8.85 -41.36 20.11
N LEU A 800 -7.59 -41.74 20.30
CA LEU A 800 -7.17 -43.15 20.30
C LEU A 800 -7.73 -43.89 21.52
N VAL A 801 -7.63 -43.30 22.71
CA VAL A 801 -8.18 -43.89 23.95
C VAL A 801 -9.69 -44.09 23.83
N GLU A 802 -10.40 -43.08 23.32
CA GLU A 802 -11.85 -43.16 23.10
C GLU A 802 -12.22 -44.24 22.07
N ARG A 803 -11.58 -44.25 20.89
CA ARG A 803 -11.88 -45.23 19.83
C ARG A 803 -11.54 -46.66 20.21
N VAL A 804 -10.43 -46.87 20.90
CA VAL A 804 -10.04 -48.21 21.38
C VAL A 804 -11.04 -48.71 22.43
N SER A 805 -11.51 -47.82 23.32
CA SER A 805 -12.52 -48.18 24.33
C SER A 805 -13.85 -48.61 23.72
N ALA A 806 -14.20 -48.09 22.54
CA ALA A 806 -15.38 -48.51 21.79
C ALA A 806 -15.24 -49.88 21.09
N HIS A 807 -14.04 -50.47 21.04
CA HIS A 807 -13.78 -51.76 20.39
C HIS A 807 -13.14 -52.75 21.38
N SER A 808 -13.97 -53.53 22.07
CA SER A 808 -13.55 -54.44 23.16
C SER A 808 -12.40 -55.38 22.78
N ALA A 809 -12.47 -56.01 21.61
CA ALA A 809 -11.42 -56.93 21.15
C ALA A 809 -10.05 -56.25 20.96
N LEU A 810 -10.02 -55.01 20.46
CA LEU A 810 -8.79 -54.23 20.31
C LEU A 810 -8.28 -53.73 21.67
N ALA A 811 -9.19 -53.32 22.56
CA ALA A 811 -8.85 -52.93 23.91
C ALA A 811 -8.21 -54.08 24.70
N ASP A 812 -8.74 -55.29 24.58
CA ASP A 812 -8.19 -56.48 25.24
C ASP A 812 -6.81 -56.86 24.68
N ASP A 813 -6.61 -56.76 23.37
CA ASP A 813 -5.30 -56.98 22.77
C ASP A 813 -4.25 -55.97 23.26
N LEU A 814 -4.61 -54.68 23.31
CA LEU A 814 -3.74 -53.63 23.82
C LEU A 814 -3.46 -53.76 25.32
N ARG A 815 -4.45 -54.15 26.12
CA ARG A 815 -4.27 -54.46 27.56
C ARG A 815 -3.31 -55.63 27.76
N ARG A 816 -3.42 -56.70 26.96
CA ARG A 816 -2.46 -57.84 27.03
C ARG A 816 -1.04 -57.42 26.69
N ARG A 817 -0.84 -56.55 25.69
CA ARG A 817 0.50 -56.14 25.23
C ARG A 817 1.15 -55.04 26.08
N HIS A 818 0.37 -54.07 26.55
CA HIS A 818 0.88 -52.85 27.19
C HIS A 818 0.38 -52.65 28.64
N GLY A 819 -0.38 -53.60 29.19
CA GLY A 819 -0.98 -53.53 30.53
C GLY A 819 -2.28 -52.73 30.59
N SER A 820 -2.37 -51.60 29.88
CA SER A 820 -3.61 -50.83 29.71
C SER A 820 -3.67 -50.10 28.36
N VAL A 821 -4.86 -49.62 27.99
CA VAL A 821 -5.05 -48.80 26.77
C VAL A 821 -4.34 -47.45 26.92
N GLU A 822 -4.37 -46.88 28.12
CA GLU A 822 -3.68 -45.63 28.46
C GLU A 822 -2.16 -45.78 28.38
N ALA A 823 -1.61 -46.92 28.83
CA ALA A 823 -0.18 -47.21 28.71
C ALA A 823 0.26 -47.31 27.24
N ALA A 824 -0.53 -47.99 26.38
CA ALA A 824 -0.27 -48.04 24.94
C ALA A 824 -0.32 -46.64 24.29
N ALA A 825 -1.32 -45.84 24.64
CA ALA A 825 -1.45 -44.47 24.15
C ALA A 825 -0.31 -43.55 24.64
N ALA A 826 0.12 -43.72 25.89
CA ALA A 826 1.24 -43.00 26.48
C ALA A 826 2.58 -43.37 25.83
N GLU A 827 2.83 -44.65 25.55
CA GLU A 827 4.05 -45.09 24.86
C GLU A 827 4.12 -44.51 23.43
N ARG A 828 3.01 -44.56 22.69
CA ARG A 828 2.93 -43.94 21.35
C ARG A 828 3.16 -42.44 21.40
N ALA A 829 2.57 -41.76 22.39
CA ALA A 829 2.78 -40.33 22.60
C ALA A 829 4.23 -40.01 22.96
N ALA A 830 4.88 -40.82 23.81
CA ALA A 830 6.30 -40.64 24.16
C ALA A 830 7.22 -40.75 22.93
N ARG A 831 6.94 -41.69 22.01
CA ARG A 831 7.70 -41.80 20.74
C ARG A 831 7.46 -40.59 19.83
N ALA A 832 6.22 -40.11 19.73
CA ALA A 832 5.89 -38.91 18.97
C ALA A 832 6.55 -37.65 19.56
N ASP A 833 6.52 -37.50 20.89
CA ASP A 833 7.17 -36.41 21.61
C ASP A 833 8.70 -36.43 21.44
N ALA A 834 9.32 -37.61 21.42
CA ALA A 834 10.74 -37.76 21.14
C ALA A 834 11.09 -37.31 19.71
N ALA A 835 10.31 -37.74 18.71
CA ALA A 835 10.51 -37.31 17.33
C ALA A 835 10.32 -35.79 17.15
N LEU A 836 9.31 -35.20 17.80
CA LEU A 836 9.11 -33.75 17.81
C LEU A 836 10.27 -33.02 18.49
N ALA A 837 10.83 -33.58 19.57
CA ALA A 837 11.98 -33.00 20.25
C ALA A 837 13.23 -33.00 19.36
N ASP A 838 13.44 -34.06 18.58
CA ASP A 838 14.53 -34.15 17.61
C ASP A 838 14.33 -33.16 16.45
N ASP A 839 13.11 -33.05 15.91
CA ASP A 839 12.77 -32.04 14.90
C ASP A 839 13.05 -30.60 15.39
N VAL A 840 12.63 -30.28 16.62
CA VAL A 840 12.89 -28.96 17.22
C VAL A 840 14.38 -28.72 17.35
N ARG A 841 15.14 -29.73 17.82
CA ARG A 841 16.59 -29.63 17.98
C ARG A 841 17.28 -29.38 16.64
N GLU A 842 16.96 -30.16 15.61
CA GLU A 842 17.51 -30.01 14.27
C GLU A 842 17.20 -28.62 13.68
N LEU A 843 15.96 -28.14 13.85
CA LEU A 843 15.55 -26.81 13.39
C LEU A 843 16.36 -25.70 14.05
N PHE A 844 16.56 -25.77 15.37
CA PHE A 844 17.37 -24.79 16.09
C PHE A 844 18.85 -24.88 15.73
N GLU A 845 19.42 -26.08 15.59
CA GLU A 845 20.82 -26.26 15.19
C GLU A 845 21.08 -25.69 13.80
N ARG A 846 20.23 -26.04 12.82
CA ARG A 846 20.32 -25.54 11.46
C ARG A 846 20.12 -24.04 11.37
N SER A 847 19.14 -23.49 12.09
CA SER A 847 18.90 -22.05 12.11
C SER A 847 20.03 -21.29 12.79
N ASN A 848 20.56 -21.80 13.91
CA ASN A 848 21.71 -21.19 14.58
C ASN A 848 22.97 -21.22 13.71
N ALA A 849 23.21 -22.30 12.96
CA ALA A 849 24.32 -22.37 12.00
C ALA A 849 24.18 -21.34 10.88
N THR A 850 22.98 -21.18 10.32
CA THR A 850 22.69 -20.16 9.30
C THR A 850 22.82 -18.75 9.87
N ARG A 851 22.26 -18.48 11.05
CA ARG A 851 22.39 -17.20 11.75
C ARG A 851 23.84 -16.83 12.01
N ARG A 852 24.66 -17.78 12.46
CA ARG A 852 26.11 -17.54 12.66
C ARG A 852 26.81 -17.14 11.37
N ARG A 853 26.56 -17.85 10.26
CA ARG A 853 27.12 -17.49 8.95
C ARG A 853 26.68 -16.10 8.48
N MET A 854 25.41 -15.74 8.68
CA MET A 854 24.89 -14.41 8.34
C MET A 854 25.52 -13.32 9.19
N LEU A 855 25.62 -13.52 10.51
CA LEU A 855 26.29 -12.58 11.42
C LEU A 855 27.78 -12.45 11.10
N ASP A 856 28.47 -13.54 10.80
CA ASP A 856 29.87 -13.51 10.36
C ASP A 856 30.03 -12.73 9.05
N GLY A 857 29.14 -12.94 8.08
CA GLY A 857 29.11 -12.17 6.83
C GLY A 857 28.88 -10.67 7.08
N LEU A 858 27.95 -10.33 7.97
CA LEU A 858 27.59 -8.95 8.30
C LEU A 858 28.67 -8.19 9.07
N TYR A 859 29.37 -8.85 9.98
CA TYR A 859 30.31 -8.20 10.90
C TYR A 859 31.79 -8.40 10.55
N ARG A 860 32.14 -9.49 9.84
CA ARG A 860 33.51 -9.80 9.45
C ARG A 860 33.71 -9.75 7.93
N GLY A 861 32.70 -10.18 7.17
CA GLY A 861 32.71 -10.13 5.72
C GLY A 861 32.56 -8.72 5.16
N GLY A 862 32.89 -8.54 3.88
CA GLY A 862 32.59 -7.32 3.13
C GLY A 862 33.36 -6.06 3.54
N ARG A 863 34.40 -6.17 4.39
CA ARG A 863 35.23 -5.02 4.75
C ARG A 863 36.02 -4.52 3.54
N ARG A 864 35.97 -3.22 3.29
CA ARG A 864 36.82 -2.49 2.35
C ARG A 864 38.19 -2.22 3.00
N ALA A 865 39.25 -2.28 2.19
CA ALA A 865 40.62 -2.05 2.66
C ALA A 865 41.01 -0.57 2.76
N GLY A 866 40.40 0.30 1.94
CA GLY A 866 40.67 1.74 1.89
C GLY A 866 39.61 2.62 2.56
N PRO A 867 39.81 3.95 2.53
CA PRO A 867 38.84 4.92 3.06
C PRO A 867 37.52 4.87 2.28
N PHE A 868 36.45 5.35 2.91
CA PHE A 868 35.12 5.36 2.32
C PHE A 868 35.07 6.25 1.08
N LEU A 869 35.57 7.48 1.19
CA LEU A 869 35.65 8.44 0.08
C LEU A 869 36.99 8.33 -0.68
N GLY A 870 37.56 7.12 -0.75
CA GLY A 870 38.72 6.84 -1.61
C GLY A 870 38.36 6.59 -3.07
N GLY A 871 39.35 6.65 -3.96
CA GLY A 871 39.20 6.27 -5.38
C GLY A 871 38.61 7.38 -6.24
N ASP A 872 37.41 7.16 -6.80
CA ASP A 872 36.76 8.07 -7.76
C ASP A 872 36.08 9.28 -7.12
N ALA A 873 35.97 9.32 -5.78
CA ALA A 873 35.45 10.47 -5.07
C ALA A 873 36.46 11.66 -5.17
N PRO A 874 35.98 12.91 -5.21
CA PRO A 874 36.86 14.07 -5.08
C PRO A 874 37.63 14.01 -3.75
N ALA A 875 38.89 14.47 -3.76
CA ALA A 875 39.68 14.58 -2.54
C ALA A 875 39.03 15.53 -1.51
N ASP A 876 38.33 16.55 -2.00
CA ASP A 876 37.51 17.46 -1.20
C ASP A 876 36.10 17.57 -1.82
N PRO A 877 35.13 16.78 -1.32
CA PRO A 877 33.75 16.80 -1.79
C PRO A 877 33.06 18.16 -1.64
N ILE A 878 33.42 18.93 -0.61
CA ILE A 878 32.78 20.22 -0.31
C ILE A 878 33.34 21.28 -1.25
N ALA A 879 34.65 21.29 -1.49
CA ALA A 879 35.24 22.16 -2.51
C ALA A 879 34.74 21.82 -3.92
N GLU A 880 34.55 20.55 -4.28
CA GLU A 880 33.97 20.18 -5.58
C GLU A 880 32.52 20.71 -5.68
N LEU A 881 31.69 20.57 -4.64
CA LEU A 881 30.33 21.15 -4.64
C LEU A 881 30.34 22.67 -4.81
N ARG A 882 31.23 23.37 -4.11
CA ARG A 882 31.39 24.82 -4.21
C ARG A 882 31.80 25.27 -5.60
N GLN A 883 32.77 24.59 -6.21
CA GLN A 883 33.22 24.89 -7.57
C GLN A 883 32.09 24.72 -8.58
N LEU A 884 31.26 23.68 -8.41
CA LEU A 884 30.11 23.44 -9.28
C LEU A 884 29.00 24.49 -9.17
N GLU A 885 28.88 25.20 -8.04
CA GLU A 885 27.93 26.30 -7.87
C GLU A 885 28.46 27.62 -8.41
N ALA A 886 29.77 27.87 -8.26
CA ALA A 886 30.42 29.06 -8.82
C ALA A 886 30.44 29.07 -10.37
N ASP A 887 30.54 27.89 -10.99
CA ASP A 887 30.65 27.72 -12.45
C ASP A 887 29.31 27.80 -13.21
N LEU A 888 28.32 28.59 -12.75
CA LEU A 888 27.06 28.82 -13.49
C LEU A 888 27.10 30.15 -14.27
N PRO A 889 27.78 30.24 -15.44
CA PRO A 889 27.74 31.44 -16.25
C PRO A 889 26.36 31.61 -16.89
N GLY A 890 25.85 32.84 -16.89
CA GLY A 890 24.79 33.26 -17.79
C GLY A 890 25.32 33.30 -19.22
N GLY A 891 25.23 32.19 -19.96
CA GLY A 891 25.70 32.13 -21.34
C GLY A 891 25.49 30.77 -22.04
N PRO A 892 25.85 30.64 -23.33
CA PRO A 892 25.69 29.40 -24.11
C PRO A 892 26.48 28.20 -23.55
N THR A 893 27.49 28.44 -22.71
CA THR A 893 28.22 27.39 -21.96
C THR A 893 27.44 26.83 -20.76
N ALA A 894 26.31 27.44 -20.37
CA ALA A 894 25.48 27.00 -19.25
C ALA A 894 24.95 25.56 -19.39
N PHE A 895 24.82 25.04 -20.62
CA PHE A 895 24.44 23.65 -20.83
C PHE A 895 25.55 22.68 -20.40
N LEU A 896 26.79 22.93 -20.82
CA LEU A 896 27.94 22.10 -20.47
C LEU A 896 28.25 22.17 -18.97
N ALA A 897 28.14 23.37 -18.37
CA ALA A 897 28.26 23.55 -16.93
C ALA A 897 27.20 22.73 -16.16
N ARG A 898 25.92 22.84 -16.53
CA ARG A 898 24.84 22.03 -15.93
C ARG A 898 25.04 20.53 -16.11
N TRP A 899 25.56 20.10 -17.26
CA TRP A 899 25.87 18.68 -17.48
C TRP A 899 27.03 18.20 -16.61
N ARG A 900 28.12 18.97 -16.50
CA ARG A 900 29.26 18.68 -15.60
C ARG A 900 28.81 18.64 -14.15
N GLN A 901 28.01 19.60 -13.71
CA GLN A 901 27.42 19.64 -12.37
C GLN A 901 26.56 18.42 -12.08
N ARG A 902 25.67 18.03 -13.01
CA ARG A 902 24.87 16.80 -12.86
C ARG A 902 25.75 15.56 -12.75
N ARG A 903 26.81 15.46 -13.57
CA ARG A 903 27.73 14.32 -13.56
C ARG A 903 28.55 14.25 -12.27
N ALA A 904 29.07 15.37 -11.79
CA ALA A 904 29.83 15.43 -10.55
C ALA A 904 28.94 15.17 -9.32
N ARG A 905 27.73 15.76 -9.25
CA ARG A 905 26.73 15.43 -8.23
C ARG A 905 26.34 13.95 -8.26
N ALA A 906 26.18 13.35 -9.45
CA ALA A 906 25.92 11.92 -9.58
C ALA A 906 27.10 11.05 -9.12
N ARG A 907 28.34 11.46 -9.42
CA ARG A 907 29.56 10.79 -8.95
C ARG A 907 29.68 10.84 -7.43
N LEU A 908 29.48 12.02 -6.84
CA LEU A 908 29.51 12.20 -5.39
C LEU A 908 28.38 11.43 -4.70
N ARG A 909 27.15 11.47 -5.25
CA ARG A 909 26.03 10.64 -4.78
C ARG A 909 26.38 9.15 -4.81
N ALA A 910 26.98 8.67 -5.89
CA ALA A 910 27.39 7.26 -6.01
C ALA A 910 28.48 6.90 -4.99
N ALA A 911 29.47 7.78 -4.76
CA ALA A 911 30.50 7.59 -3.74
C ALA A 911 29.90 7.53 -2.32
N LEU A 912 29.00 8.46 -1.99
CA LEU A 912 28.29 8.49 -0.70
C LEU A 912 27.31 7.32 -0.53
N GLY A 913 26.85 6.72 -1.63
CA GLY A 913 26.04 5.50 -1.62
C GLY A 913 26.88 4.22 -1.55
N ALA A 914 28.20 4.27 -1.75
CA ALA A 914 29.09 3.11 -1.78
C ALA A 914 29.45 2.58 -0.38
N ALA A 915 28.54 2.72 0.59
CA ALA A 915 28.72 2.28 1.96
C ALA A 915 29.09 0.79 2.03
N SER A 916 29.90 0.45 3.02
CA SER A 916 30.35 -0.92 3.23
C SER A 916 29.18 -1.82 3.62
N PRO A 917 29.03 -3.02 3.02
CA PRO A 917 28.07 -4.01 3.50
C PRO A 917 28.49 -4.60 4.85
N ASN A 918 29.71 -4.31 5.34
CA ASN A 918 30.12 -4.63 6.69
C ASN A 918 29.50 -3.63 7.68
N ARG A 919 28.75 -4.13 8.65
CA ARG A 919 28.00 -3.30 9.59
C ARG A 919 28.87 -2.39 10.43
N LEU A 920 30.01 -2.87 10.96
CA LEU A 920 30.90 -2.06 11.79
C LEU A 920 31.60 -0.98 10.95
N GLN A 921 32.00 -1.34 9.73
CA GLN A 921 32.59 -0.36 8.82
C GLN A 921 31.57 0.67 8.32
N SER A 922 30.27 0.35 8.24
CA SER A 922 29.25 1.35 7.91
C SER A 922 29.22 2.53 8.90
N TYR A 923 29.56 2.31 10.18
CA TYR A 923 29.70 3.39 11.15
C TYR A 923 31.01 4.16 10.99
N GLU A 924 32.08 3.49 10.53
CA GLU A 924 33.36 4.12 10.19
C GLU A 924 33.19 5.03 8.97
N ASP A 925 32.47 4.56 7.94
CA ASP A 925 32.09 5.31 6.74
C ASP A 925 31.25 6.56 7.10
N GLU A 926 30.23 6.42 7.95
CA GLU A 926 29.43 7.55 8.47
C GLU A 926 30.31 8.57 9.22
N ALA A 927 31.20 8.09 10.08
CA ALA A 927 32.08 8.94 10.87
C ALA A 927 33.15 9.66 10.02
N GLU A 928 33.55 9.09 8.89
CA GLU A 928 34.46 9.71 7.91
C GLU A 928 33.82 10.95 7.28
N VAL A 929 32.59 10.82 6.77
CA VAL A 929 31.86 11.95 6.16
C VAL A 929 31.56 13.05 7.18
N LEU A 930 31.16 12.69 8.40
CA LEU A 930 30.92 13.65 9.48
C LEU A 930 32.22 14.37 9.88
N GLY A 931 33.36 13.67 9.89
CA GLY A 931 34.67 14.27 10.16
C GLY A 931 35.07 15.31 9.10
N LEU A 932 34.83 15.03 7.83
CA LEU A 932 35.08 15.96 6.73
C LEU A 932 34.18 17.21 6.83
N ALA A 933 32.89 17.02 7.12
CA ALA A 933 31.96 18.12 7.32
C ALA A 933 32.35 19.03 8.49
N ALA A 934 32.73 18.44 9.63
CA ALA A 934 33.20 19.20 10.78
C ALA A 934 34.50 19.97 10.49
N ALA A 935 35.45 19.37 9.77
CA ALA A 935 36.67 20.04 9.35
C ALA A 935 36.40 21.25 8.45
N ALA A 936 35.50 21.11 7.47
CA ALA A 936 35.11 22.21 6.58
C ALA A 936 34.43 23.37 7.32
N LEU A 937 33.54 23.07 8.28
CA LEU A 937 32.90 24.08 9.12
C LEU A 937 33.90 24.84 9.99
N ARG A 938 34.88 24.15 10.60
CA ARG A 938 35.97 24.81 11.36
C ARG A 938 36.81 25.70 10.47
N ALA A 939 37.18 25.23 9.28
CA ALA A 939 37.95 26.01 8.32
C ALA A 939 37.22 27.31 7.89
N ALA A 940 35.88 27.32 7.95
CA ALA A 940 35.04 28.47 7.69
C ALA A 940 34.71 29.31 8.96
N GLY A 941 35.32 29.03 10.11
CA GLY A 941 35.06 29.74 11.37
C GLY A 941 33.70 29.43 12.01
N ARG A 942 33.06 28.30 11.66
CA ARG A 942 31.74 27.88 12.14
C ARG A 942 31.85 26.84 13.27
N ASP A 943 32.60 27.17 14.32
CA ASP A 943 32.96 26.21 15.39
C ASP A 943 31.75 25.59 16.10
N ALA A 944 30.69 26.38 16.33
CA ALA A 944 29.47 25.87 16.97
C ALA A 944 28.78 24.78 16.13
N LEU A 945 28.71 24.96 14.81
CA LEU A 945 28.13 23.98 13.90
C LEU A 945 29.06 22.77 13.74
N ALA A 946 30.37 22.99 13.65
CA ALA A 946 31.35 21.91 13.64
C ALA A 946 31.25 21.03 14.89
N HIS A 947 31.05 21.64 16.07
CA HIS A 947 30.87 20.91 17.32
C HIS A 947 29.65 19.97 17.26
N ARG A 948 28.50 20.43 16.76
CA ARG A 948 27.30 19.60 16.59
C ARG A 948 27.53 18.40 15.66
N VAL A 949 28.26 18.62 14.56
CA VAL A 949 28.60 17.53 13.63
C VAL A 949 29.54 16.51 14.29
N GLU A 950 30.49 16.95 15.13
CA GLU A 950 31.35 16.04 15.91
C GLU A 950 30.59 15.28 16.98
N GLU A 951 29.56 15.86 17.60
CA GLU A 951 28.69 15.12 18.53
C GLU A 951 27.98 13.96 17.83
N ALA A 952 27.50 14.19 16.60
CA ALA A 952 26.92 13.14 15.77
C ALA A 952 27.96 12.08 15.39
N ARG A 953 29.18 12.48 15.05
CA ARG A 953 30.31 11.57 14.79
C ARG A 953 30.64 10.71 16.00
N ALA A 954 30.73 11.32 17.18
CA ALA A 954 30.96 10.62 18.45
C ALA A 954 29.81 9.66 18.78
N ARG A 955 28.56 10.02 18.44
CA ARG A 955 27.40 9.13 18.57
C ARG A 955 27.53 7.91 17.67
N ALA A 956 27.92 8.07 16.40
CA ALA A 956 28.16 6.95 15.49
C ALA A 956 29.24 6.00 16.02
N ALA A 957 30.34 6.53 16.57
CA ALA A 957 31.39 5.74 17.22
C ALA A 957 30.87 4.95 18.44
N ARG A 958 30.08 5.57 19.32
CA ARG A 958 29.46 4.87 20.48
C ARG A 958 28.51 3.75 20.03
N LEU A 959 27.74 3.98 18.97
CA LEU A 959 26.85 2.97 18.39
C LEU A 959 27.65 1.80 17.80
N ARG A 960 28.76 2.07 17.10
CA ARG A 960 29.68 1.04 16.60
C ARG A 960 30.22 0.17 17.73
N GLU A 961 30.65 0.77 18.84
CA GLU A 961 31.15 0.01 19.99
C GLU A 961 30.05 -0.83 20.65
N ALA A 962 28.84 -0.27 20.81
CA ALA A 962 27.71 -1.01 21.34
C ALA A 962 27.39 -2.23 20.46
N ASP A 963 27.41 -2.05 19.15
CA ASP A 963 27.13 -3.10 18.18
C ASP A 963 28.25 -4.17 18.12
N ALA A 964 29.51 -3.75 18.23
CA ALA A 964 30.65 -4.67 18.35
C ALA A 964 30.57 -5.54 19.63
N ARG A 965 30.12 -4.95 20.75
CA ARG A 965 29.92 -5.71 22.00
C ARG A 965 28.85 -6.79 21.87
N LEU A 966 27.77 -6.55 21.12
CA LEU A 966 26.72 -7.56 20.90
C LEU A 966 27.28 -8.82 20.22
N VAL A 967 28.18 -8.66 19.26
CA VAL A 967 28.83 -9.79 18.58
C VAL A 967 29.89 -10.47 19.47
N GLY A 968 30.67 -9.68 20.22
CA GLY A 968 31.66 -10.21 21.16
C GLY A 968 31.04 -11.05 22.27
N VAL A 969 29.92 -10.61 22.85
CA VAL A 969 29.19 -11.33 23.90
C VAL A 969 28.53 -12.61 23.35
N ALA A 970 28.03 -12.57 22.10
CA ALA A 970 27.49 -13.75 21.43
C ALA A 970 28.55 -14.84 21.18
N GLY A 971 29.82 -14.47 21.04
CA GLY A 971 30.94 -15.41 20.93
C GLY A 971 31.37 -16.05 22.25
N ALA A 972 31.25 -15.32 23.37
CA ALA A 972 31.77 -15.73 24.67
C ALA A 972 30.82 -16.62 25.50
N ARG A 973 29.49 -16.49 25.36
CA ARG A 973 28.52 -17.33 26.11
C ARG A 973 28.27 -18.69 25.43
N ARG A 974 29.23 -19.61 25.55
CA ARG A 974 29.05 -21.05 25.31
C ARG A 974 28.48 -21.77 26.54
N SER A 975 27.28 -21.41 26.98
CA SER A 975 26.55 -22.27 27.94
C SER A 975 25.75 -23.30 27.16
N GLY A 976 26.21 -24.56 27.15
CA GLY A 976 25.49 -25.66 26.51
C GLY A 976 24.07 -25.81 27.09
N PRO A 977 23.11 -26.32 26.29
CA PRO A 977 21.73 -26.50 26.75
C PRO A 977 21.73 -27.49 27.93
N ARG A 978 21.33 -27.00 29.12
CA ARG A 978 21.04 -27.87 30.26
C ARG A 978 19.93 -28.83 29.85
N ARG A 979 20.19 -30.14 29.89
CA ARG A 979 19.22 -31.22 29.59
C ARG A 979 17.97 -31.06 30.46
N ARG A 980 16.94 -30.41 29.94
CA ARG A 980 15.56 -30.45 30.46
C ARG A 980 14.67 -30.96 29.33
N GLY A 981 13.69 -31.80 29.67
CA GLY A 981 12.83 -32.48 28.68
C GLY A 981 12.16 -31.52 27.69
N ALA A 982 11.74 -32.05 26.54
CA ALA A 982 11.26 -31.30 25.36
C ALA A 982 10.22 -30.20 25.68
N ARG A 983 9.28 -30.47 26.60
CA ARG A 983 8.27 -29.48 27.06
C ARG A 983 8.90 -28.30 27.82
N GLY A 984 9.94 -28.54 28.61
CA GLY A 984 10.71 -27.50 29.29
C GLY A 984 11.54 -26.66 28.32
N GLY A 985 12.21 -27.33 27.38
CA GLY A 985 12.97 -26.66 26.31
C GLY A 985 12.10 -25.79 25.41
N LEU A 986 10.90 -26.23 25.04
CA LEU A 986 9.97 -25.45 24.23
C LEU A 986 9.45 -24.21 25.00
N ARG A 987 9.10 -24.35 26.28
CA ARG A 987 8.65 -23.21 27.12
C ARG A 987 9.76 -22.18 27.34
N GLU A 988 10.99 -22.62 27.50
CA GLU A 988 12.14 -21.74 27.70
C GLU A 988 12.59 -21.11 26.38
N ALA A 989 12.50 -21.82 25.24
CA ALA A 989 12.73 -21.25 23.92
C ALA A 989 11.65 -20.20 23.56
N VAL A 990 10.38 -20.47 23.87
CA VAL A 990 9.28 -19.50 23.71
C VAL A 990 9.50 -18.28 24.61
N ARG A 991 9.89 -18.48 25.88
CA ARG A 991 10.29 -17.37 26.76
C ARG A 991 11.51 -16.63 26.22
N GLY A 992 12.52 -17.32 25.71
CA GLY A 992 13.73 -16.72 25.13
C GLY A 992 13.41 -15.82 23.94
N VAL A 993 12.50 -16.24 23.06
CA VAL A 993 11.99 -15.42 21.95
C VAL A 993 11.18 -14.22 22.49
N GLU A 994 10.35 -14.41 23.51
CA GLU A 994 9.63 -13.31 24.18
C GLU A 994 10.54 -12.32 24.91
N THR A 995 11.74 -12.75 25.33
CA THR A 995 12.71 -11.90 26.04
C THR A 995 13.69 -11.23 25.07
N ALA A 996 14.04 -11.87 23.94
CA ALA A 996 14.88 -11.28 22.89
C ALA A 996 14.12 -10.28 22.00
N GLY A 997 12.79 -10.36 21.96
CA GLY A 997 11.93 -9.35 21.34
C GLY A 997 11.58 -8.15 22.25
N ARG A 998 12.09 -8.12 23.48
CA ARG A 998 12.09 -6.95 24.37
C ARG A 998 13.47 -6.33 24.36
#